data_AF-A0A3D6BDM8-F1
#
_entry.id   AF-A0A3D6BDM8-F1
#
_cell.length_a   1.000
_cell.length_b   1.000
_cell.length_c   1.000
_cell.angle_alpha   90.00
_cell.angle_beta   90.00
_cell.angle_gamma   90.00
#
_symmetry.space_group_name_H-M   'P 1'
#
loop_
_entity.id
_entity.type
_entity.pdbx_description
1 polymer ?
#
loop_
_entity_poly.entity_id
_entity_poly.type
_entity_poly.pdbx_seq_one_letter_code
_entity_poly.pdbx_strand_id
1 'polypeptide(L)'
;MVKRTEQVISKVTVEKFKSHPELVEGCDYFSPFTLRQAQCDNMILENNLCHFDQREKSVFHKCKRFLSRRLLRNDRLFYFKRPLFAIKLCLFVFLYSLTFFFLAGCANQLPPGGGEVDKIPPEIIYSYPETGTINFKDDHIEFEFSEYVDKRSFKEALFISPAIDEQPEINWSGTSVEIVFPKGLKDNVTYVITIGTDVVDVNNKNRMANSYSFTFSTGDKIDKRIIDGKVYGKDIDGTLIFAYKFLDDTTKYLSKKPDYISQVGKDGNYQLKGLAESVYRVFAVKDQMRDLLYQADQDLIGMPNTNISLLGSDSSYSHLDFFLMKVDTLKPRLLSTVMTDNYHLVVTLSEECDSLTYLADNFEIIDSTTNKYLPIEYSYQSKSKKEEFVLVQNNKLSKDNIYYLHAKQLKDLDGNIYLNELSGFVVTDKPDTTTPKLIRTNPSRNGQTDFKNPEIFLYFDDAITNENLKNAILFTDTLKNRIDYDLNFIDNAVLLLKPKSDLKPDKSYEIKIDLSKFKDAAGNKVDSVYTFKFATINGVEFTGISGKIITTKTNVIAVLQDIKDDQKFVTVKPDKTMAYSFDRMMAGTYSMWVFSDTDSSGTFNKGYPDPFKYSEDFYFVPDTLKLRPRWIVTDFNIVFEK
;
A
#
# COMPACT_ATOMS: atom_id res chain seq x y z
N MET A 1 -53.59 -44.90 -20.44
CA MET A 1 -54.32 -44.25 -19.31
C MET A 1 -53.48 -44.39 -18.06
N VAL A 2 -53.39 -43.30 -17.31
CA VAL A 2 -52.45 -43.01 -16.22
C VAL A 2 -52.58 -43.98 -15.04
N LYS A 3 -51.46 -44.51 -14.53
CA LYS A 3 -51.01 -44.33 -13.14
C LYS A 3 -49.61 -44.90 -12.91
N ARG A 4 -48.78 -44.06 -12.31
CA ARG A 4 -47.43 -44.33 -11.78
C ARG A 4 -47.47 -45.36 -10.65
N THR A 5 -46.44 -46.18 -10.63
CA THR A 5 -45.94 -46.93 -9.48
C THR A 5 -44.50 -46.51 -9.32
N GLU A 6 -44.06 -46.25 -8.10
CA GLU A 6 -42.64 -46.44 -7.78
C GLU A 6 -42.51 -46.88 -6.33
N GLN A 7 -41.72 -47.93 -6.17
CA GLN A 7 -41.49 -48.69 -4.97
C GLN A 7 -39.97 -48.72 -4.73
N VAL A 8 -39.63 -48.63 -3.45
CA VAL A 8 -38.28 -48.64 -2.86
C VAL A 8 -37.54 -49.96 -3.16
N ILE A 9 -36.20 -49.94 -3.28
CA ILE A 9 -35.21 -50.70 -2.48
C ILE A 9 -33.80 -50.68 -3.15
N SER A 10 -32.81 -50.86 -2.27
CA SER A 10 -31.36 -50.65 -2.26
C SER A 10 -30.41 -51.51 -3.14
N LYS A 11 -29.18 -50.98 -3.20
CA LYS A 11 -27.82 -51.61 -3.09
C LYS A 11 -27.18 -52.29 -4.32
N VAL A 12 -25.84 -52.10 -4.38
CA VAL A 12 -24.75 -53.03 -4.81
C VAL A 12 -23.86 -52.53 -5.99
N THR A 13 -22.61 -52.19 -5.60
CA THR A 13 -21.27 -52.50 -6.16
C THR A 13 -20.87 -52.12 -7.60
N VAL A 14 -19.70 -51.47 -7.71
CA VAL A 14 -18.91 -51.34 -8.95
C VAL A 14 -17.62 -52.17 -8.82
N GLU A 15 -17.44 -53.14 -9.73
CA GLU A 15 -16.23 -53.93 -9.91
C GLU A 15 -15.26 -53.28 -10.94
N LYS A 16 -13.98 -53.63 -10.77
CA LYS A 16 -12.80 -53.27 -11.58
C LYS A 16 -12.89 -53.75 -13.04
N PHE A 17 -12.27 -52.99 -13.97
CA PHE A 17 -11.64 -53.56 -15.15
C PHE A 17 -10.24 -52.99 -15.41
N LYS A 18 -9.35 -53.89 -15.86
CA LYS A 18 -7.91 -53.78 -16.06
C LYS A 18 -7.53 -53.20 -17.43
N SER A 19 -6.30 -52.69 -17.47
CA SER A 19 -5.49 -52.18 -18.58
C SER A 19 -4.96 -53.25 -19.56
N HIS A 20 -4.63 -52.82 -20.80
CA HIS A 20 -3.39 -53.19 -21.53
C HIS A 20 -3.16 -52.33 -22.82
N PRO A 21 -1.94 -52.28 -23.41
CA PRO A 21 -1.21 -51.04 -23.74
C PRO A 21 -0.76 -50.88 -25.21
N GLU A 22 -0.27 -49.69 -25.61
CA GLU A 22 1.03 -49.44 -26.28
C GLU A 22 1.14 -48.04 -26.97
N LEU A 23 2.28 -47.36 -26.71
CA LEU A 23 3.08 -46.43 -27.59
C LEU A 23 2.48 -45.02 -27.88
N VAL A 24 3.14 -43.85 -27.77
CA VAL A 24 4.55 -43.41 -27.92
C VAL A 24 4.82 -42.11 -27.11
N GLU A 25 6.07 -41.92 -26.72
CA GLU A 25 6.82 -40.78 -26.15
C GLU A 25 6.34 -39.32 -26.39
N GLY A 26 6.56 -38.47 -25.37
CA GLY A 26 6.88 -37.04 -25.56
C GLY A 26 6.14 -36.04 -24.65
N CYS A 27 6.92 -35.20 -23.95
CA CYS A 27 6.55 -33.97 -23.21
C CYS A 27 6.18 -34.12 -21.72
N ASP A 28 7.23 -34.01 -20.90
CA ASP A 28 7.18 -33.45 -19.53
C ASP A 28 6.83 -31.95 -19.57
N TYR A 29 6.31 -31.45 -18.43
CA TYR A 29 5.83 -30.10 -18.08
C TYR A 29 4.31 -29.85 -18.16
N PHE A 30 3.60 -30.32 -17.12
CA PHE A 30 2.34 -29.71 -16.67
C PHE A 30 2.48 -29.28 -15.20
N SER A 31 2.35 -27.98 -14.97
CA SER A 31 2.06 -27.40 -13.65
C SER A 31 0.56 -27.55 -13.34
N PRO A 32 0.15 -27.79 -12.09
CA PRO A 32 -1.25 -28.01 -11.75
C PRO A 32 -2.02 -26.68 -11.60
N PHE A 33 -3.01 -26.47 -12.46
CA PHE A 33 -4.03 -25.43 -12.30
C PHE A 33 -5.08 -25.84 -11.25
N THR A 34 -5.14 -25.03 -10.20
CA THR A 34 -6.31 -24.51 -9.46
C THR A 34 -7.42 -25.46 -8.95
N LEU A 35 -7.32 -25.81 -7.67
CA LEU A 35 -8.40 -26.34 -6.84
C LEU A 35 -9.16 -25.23 -6.06
N ARG A 36 -9.39 -24.07 -6.70
CA ARG A 36 -10.16 -22.94 -6.11
C ARG A 36 -11.24 -22.35 -7.03
N GLN A 37 -11.46 -22.92 -8.20
CA GLN A 37 -12.52 -22.48 -9.13
C GLN A 37 -13.81 -23.34 -9.04
N ALA A 38 -13.80 -24.48 -8.34
CA ALA A 38 -14.94 -25.42 -8.34
C ALA A 38 -15.95 -25.24 -7.18
N GLN A 39 -15.87 -24.15 -6.40
CA GLN A 39 -16.83 -23.86 -5.32
C GLN A 39 -17.70 -22.63 -5.55
N CYS A 40 -17.55 -21.91 -6.66
CA CYS A 40 -18.41 -20.76 -6.99
C CYS A 40 -19.48 -21.04 -8.07
N ASP A 41 -19.42 -22.19 -8.76
CA ASP A 41 -20.32 -22.46 -9.90
C ASP A 41 -21.47 -23.44 -9.60
N ASN A 42 -21.77 -23.70 -8.31
CA ASN A 42 -22.88 -24.59 -7.92
C ASN A 42 -24.09 -23.87 -7.28
N MET A 43 -24.18 -22.56 -7.47
CA MET A 43 -25.39 -21.79 -7.16
C MET A 43 -25.61 -20.77 -8.25
N ILE A 44 -26.19 -21.19 -9.38
CA ILE A 44 -27.08 -20.43 -10.28
C ILE A 44 -27.32 -21.35 -11.49
N LEU A 45 -28.38 -22.16 -11.44
CA LEU A 45 -29.22 -22.59 -12.56
C LEU A 45 -30.17 -23.70 -12.08
N GLU A 46 -31.31 -23.32 -11.51
CA GLU A 46 -32.60 -23.91 -11.84
C GLU A 46 -33.72 -23.01 -11.33
N ASN A 47 -34.54 -22.53 -12.25
CA ASN A 47 -35.58 -21.53 -12.06
C ASN A 47 -36.98 -22.19 -12.11
N ASN A 48 -37.83 -21.77 -11.16
CA ASN A 48 -39.30 -21.64 -11.23
C ASN A 48 -40.23 -22.88 -11.17
N LEU A 49 -41.15 -22.92 -10.19
CA LEU A 49 -42.53 -22.38 -10.32
C LEU A 49 -43.41 -22.54 -9.04
N CYS A 50 -43.93 -21.39 -8.58
CA CYS A 50 -45.28 -21.08 -8.05
C CYS A 50 -45.91 -21.79 -6.82
N HIS A 51 -46.15 -21.04 -5.72
CA HIS A 51 -47.41 -20.35 -5.33
C HIS A 51 -47.54 -20.20 -3.79
N PHE A 52 -47.64 -18.96 -3.26
CA PHE A 52 -48.75 -18.41 -2.42
C PHE A 52 -48.35 -17.12 -1.67
N ASP A 53 -49.06 -16.05 -2.00
CA ASP A 53 -49.60 -14.94 -1.19
C ASP A 53 -48.88 -14.48 0.12
N GLN A 54 -48.36 -13.25 0.13
CA GLN A 54 -48.09 -12.49 1.37
C GLN A 54 -48.48 -11.02 1.23
N ARG A 55 -49.32 -10.57 2.19
CA ARG A 55 -49.72 -9.18 2.42
C ARG A 55 -48.86 -8.52 3.51
N GLU A 56 -48.56 -7.24 3.26
CA GLU A 56 -48.45 -6.10 4.22
C GLU A 56 -47.39 -6.17 5.33
N LYS A 57 -46.57 -5.15 5.63
CA LYS A 57 -46.66 -3.68 5.50
C LYS A 57 -45.26 -3.08 5.69
N SER A 58 -44.89 -2.06 4.92
CA SER A 58 -43.93 -1.03 5.35
C SER A 58 -44.46 0.34 4.93
N VAL A 59 -44.47 1.29 5.86
CA VAL A 59 -44.98 2.66 5.69
C VAL A 59 -43.88 3.60 6.17
N PHE A 60 -43.35 4.44 5.29
CA PHE A 60 -42.92 5.82 5.58
C PHE A 60 -42.44 6.52 4.29
N HIS A 61 -43.25 7.42 3.72
CA HIS A 61 -43.00 8.87 3.64
C HIS A 61 -43.87 9.60 2.60
N LYS A 62 -44.37 10.77 3.04
CA LYS A 62 -44.57 12.06 2.35
C LYS A 62 -45.90 12.46 1.67
N CYS A 63 -46.24 13.71 2.05
CA CYS A 63 -46.89 14.81 1.31
C CYS A 63 -48.42 14.95 1.34
N LYS A 64 -48.88 16.14 1.77
CA LYS A 64 -49.82 16.93 0.95
C LYS A 64 -49.86 18.42 1.30
N ARG A 65 -49.63 19.23 0.27
CA ARG A 65 -49.93 20.66 0.14
C ARG A 65 -50.92 20.77 -1.03
N PHE A 66 -51.84 21.73 -0.95
CA PHE A 66 -52.73 22.26 -1.99
C PHE A 66 -53.91 21.41 -2.52
N LEU A 67 -55.12 21.91 -2.25
CA LEU A 67 -56.17 22.04 -3.26
C LEU A 67 -57.11 23.20 -2.89
N SER A 68 -57.30 24.10 -3.85
CA SER A 68 -58.24 25.22 -3.84
C SER A 68 -59.53 24.80 -4.54
N ARG A 69 -60.69 25.29 -4.08
CA ARG A 69 -61.76 25.90 -4.90
C ARG A 69 -62.95 26.37 -4.03
N ARG A 70 -63.38 27.60 -4.31
CA ARG A 70 -64.59 28.30 -3.85
C ARG A 70 -65.86 27.50 -4.17
N LEU A 71 -66.89 27.61 -3.33
CA LEU A 71 -68.30 27.76 -3.72
C LEU A 71 -69.15 28.32 -2.55
N LEU A 72 -69.59 29.57 -2.75
CA LEU A 72 -70.85 30.27 -2.39
C LEU A 72 -71.75 29.83 -1.21
N ARG A 73 -71.98 30.81 -0.30
CA ARG A 73 -73.28 31.42 0.11
C ARG A 73 -74.45 30.52 0.57
N ASN A 74 -74.85 30.60 1.85
CA ASN A 74 -76.04 31.32 2.37
C ASN A 74 -76.50 30.83 3.77
N ASP A 75 -76.58 31.78 4.70
CA ASP A 75 -77.71 32.10 5.60
C ASP A 75 -78.36 31.11 6.60
N ARG A 76 -78.32 31.58 7.86
CA ARG A 76 -79.35 31.65 8.93
C ARG A 76 -79.38 30.60 10.06
N LEU A 77 -79.04 31.14 11.24
CA LEU A 77 -79.80 31.19 12.52
C LEU A 77 -80.47 29.91 13.03
N PHE A 78 -80.10 29.47 14.24
CA PHE A 78 -80.89 29.72 15.47
C PHE A 78 -80.18 29.15 16.72
N TYR A 79 -80.09 29.99 17.76
CA TYR A 79 -79.68 29.69 19.13
C TYR A 79 -80.73 28.81 19.84
N PHE A 80 -80.34 27.87 20.70
CA PHE A 80 -80.96 27.69 22.04
C PHE A 80 -80.04 26.96 23.02
N LYS A 81 -80.22 27.30 24.30
CA LYS A 81 -79.29 27.26 25.44
C LYS A 81 -79.17 25.90 26.15
N ARG A 82 -77.96 25.61 26.69
CA ARG A 82 -77.61 25.28 28.11
C ARG A 82 -76.47 24.23 28.24
N PRO A 83 -75.22 24.61 28.58
CA PRO A 83 -74.18 23.64 28.97
C PRO A 83 -73.68 23.94 30.39
N LEU A 84 -74.39 23.50 31.41
CA LEU A 84 -73.88 23.52 32.81
C LEU A 84 -73.69 22.11 33.40
N PHE A 85 -74.15 21.07 32.70
CA PHE A 85 -73.96 19.68 33.10
C PHE A 85 -72.77 19.01 32.40
N ALA A 86 -72.49 19.38 31.14
CA ALA A 86 -71.38 18.81 30.35
C ALA A 86 -69.98 19.23 30.85
N ILE A 87 -69.85 20.42 31.46
CA ILE A 87 -68.56 20.95 31.91
C ILE A 87 -68.07 20.22 33.17
N LYS A 88 -68.98 19.85 34.09
CA LYS A 88 -68.63 19.09 35.31
C LYS A 88 -68.25 17.63 34.99
N LEU A 89 -68.88 17.02 33.99
CA LEU A 89 -68.55 15.66 33.56
C LEU A 89 -67.19 15.62 32.82
N CYS A 90 -66.89 16.61 31.97
CA CYS A 90 -65.58 16.73 31.33
C CYS A 90 -64.45 16.98 32.34
N LEU A 91 -64.67 17.80 33.39
CA LEU A 91 -63.67 18.03 34.44
C LEU A 91 -63.37 16.76 35.26
N PHE A 92 -64.38 15.95 35.56
CA PHE A 92 -64.20 14.69 36.30
C PHE A 92 -63.50 13.62 35.46
N VAL A 93 -63.85 13.49 34.18
CA VAL A 93 -63.18 12.58 33.23
C VAL A 93 -61.74 13.03 32.96
N PHE A 94 -61.49 14.33 32.86
CA PHE A 94 -60.15 14.87 32.70
C PHE A 94 -59.30 14.64 33.96
N LEU A 95 -59.85 14.82 35.17
CA LEU A 95 -59.13 14.52 36.42
C LEU A 95 -58.80 13.02 36.53
N TYR A 96 -59.76 12.14 36.22
CA TYR A 96 -59.54 10.69 36.26
C TYR A 96 -58.54 10.22 35.17
N SER A 97 -58.61 10.81 33.97
CA SER A 97 -57.66 10.56 32.88
C SER A 97 -56.25 11.03 33.23
N LEU A 98 -56.11 12.17 33.92
CA LEU A 98 -54.81 12.69 34.36
C LEU A 98 -54.20 11.79 35.45
N THR A 99 -55.04 11.30 36.37
CA THR A 99 -54.63 10.41 37.47
C THR A 99 -54.18 9.03 36.93
N PHE A 100 -54.83 8.54 35.88
CA PHE A 100 -54.44 7.29 35.21
C PHE A 100 -53.11 7.41 34.45
N PHE A 101 -52.77 8.60 33.95
CA PHE A 101 -51.49 8.86 33.26
C PHE A 101 -50.30 8.90 34.24
N PHE A 102 -50.50 9.31 35.50
CA PHE A 102 -49.44 9.30 36.53
C PHE A 102 -49.16 7.90 37.12
N LEU A 103 -50.07 6.94 36.94
CA LEU A 103 -49.89 5.55 37.41
C LEU A 103 -49.33 4.60 36.33
N ALA A 104 -49.16 5.08 35.08
CA ALA A 104 -48.53 4.35 33.98
C ALA A 104 -47.00 4.56 33.90
N GLY A 105 -46.36 5.02 34.98
CA GLY A 105 -44.92 5.09 35.11
C GLY A 105 -44.32 3.71 35.34
N CYS A 106 -44.22 2.90 34.28
CA CYS A 106 -43.33 1.73 34.30
C CYS A 106 -41.90 2.22 34.51
N ALA A 107 -41.30 1.84 35.64
CA ALA A 107 -39.87 1.99 35.85
C ALA A 107 -39.15 1.11 34.82
N ASN A 108 -38.54 1.73 33.81
CA ASN A 108 -37.59 1.03 32.95
C ASN A 108 -36.43 0.57 33.84
N GLN A 109 -36.32 -0.73 34.09
CA GLN A 109 -35.09 -1.33 34.60
C GLN A 109 -34.03 -1.18 33.53
N LEU A 110 -33.31 -0.05 33.55
CA LEU A 110 -32.02 0.03 32.90
C LEU A 110 -31.09 -0.93 33.66
N PRO A 111 -30.37 -1.84 32.96
CA PRO A 111 -29.32 -2.59 33.63
C PRO A 111 -28.37 -1.59 34.29
N PRO A 112 -27.80 -1.92 35.48
CA PRO A 112 -26.84 -1.03 36.12
C PRO A 112 -25.79 -0.63 35.08
N GLY A 113 -25.58 0.68 34.92
CA GLY A 113 -24.51 1.18 34.07
C GLY A 113 -23.22 0.52 34.53
N GLY A 114 -22.52 -0.16 33.62
CA GLY A 114 -21.22 -0.74 33.92
C GLY A 114 -20.29 0.33 34.49
N GLY A 115 -19.40 -0.07 35.41
CA GLY A 115 -18.33 0.80 35.87
C GLY A 115 -17.48 1.31 34.69
N GLU A 116 -16.61 2.28 34.94
CA GLU A 116 -15.67 2.74 33.93
C GLU A 116 -14.90 1.54 33.37
N VAL A 117 -14.80 1.46 32.03
CA VAL A 117 -14.00 0.42 31.37
C VAL A 117 -12.58 0.55 31.88
N ASP A 118 -12.05 -0.54 32.39
CA ASP A 118 -10.70 -0.57 32.90
C ASP A 118 -9.70 -0.51 31.72
N LYS A 119 -8.74 0.40 31.87
CA LYS A 119 -7.73 0.76 30.88
C LYS A 119 -6.31 0.54 31.40
N ILE A 120 -6.17 -0.03 32.59
CA ILE A 120 -4.88 -0.34 33.19
C ILE A 120 -4.29 -1.53 32.41
N PRO A 121 -3.07 -1.40 31.88
CA PRO A 121 -2.41 -2.50 31.19
C PRO A 121 -1.79 -3.49 32.19
N PRO A 122 -1.66 -4.77 31.82
CA PRO A 122 -0.94 -5.73 32.65
C PRO A 122 0.55 -5.36 32.73
N GLU A 123 1.15 -5.58 33.90
CA GLU A 123 2.57 -5.35 34.18
C GLU A 123 3.19 -6.59 34.82
N ILE A 124 4.48 -6.82 34.59
CA ILE A 124 5.24 -7.87 35.27
C ILE A 124 5.80 -7.28 36.56
N ILE A 125 5.37 -7.83 37.69
CA ILE A 125 5.74 -7.35 39.04
C ILE A 125 6.82 -8.22 39.70
N TYR A 126 7.06 -9.42 39.18
CA TYR A 126 8.11 -10.34 39.64
C TYR A 126 8.69 -11.16 38.48
N SER A 127 9.97 -11.47 38.57
CA SER A 127 10.66 -12.41 37.69
C SER A 127 11.70 -13.25 38.45
N TYR A 128 11.80 -14.51 38.06
CA TYR A 128 12.81 -15.45 38.54
C TYR A 128 13.54 -16.08 37.35
N PRO A 129 14.88 -16.16 37.35
CA PRO A 129 15.78 -15.58 38.35
C PRO A 129 15.81 -14.05 38.28
N GLU A 130 16.40 -13.40 39.29
CA GLU A 130 16.67 -11.96 39.21
C GLU A 130 17.57 -11.65 38.00
N THR A 131 17.28 -10.53 37.32
CA THR A 131 18.11 -10.08 36.20
C THR A 131 19.57 -9.91 36.64
N GLY A 132 20.51 -10.39 35.84
CA GLY A 132 21.92 -10.38 36.18
C GLY A 132 22.43 -11.65 36.87
N THR A 133 21.59 -12.66 37.09
CA THR A 133 22.00 -13.93 37.72
C THR A 133 23.05 -14.65 36.86
N ILE A 134 24.14 -15.10 37.51
CA ILE A 134 25.20 -15.93 36.92
C ILE A 134 25.19 -17.32 37.55
N ASN A 135 25.82 -18.30 36.88
CA ASN A 135 25.85 -19.70 37.29
C ASN A 135 24.44 -20.25 37.57
N PHE A 136 23.47 -19.86 36.76
CA PHE A 136 22.09 -20.33 36.84
C PHE A 136 22.04 -21.84 36.54
N LYS A 137 21.40 -22.61 37.42
CA LYS A 137 21.37 -24.08 37.39
C LYS A 137 19.97 -24.69 37.40
N ASP A 138 18.95 -23.86 37.61
CA ASP A 138 17.58 -24.33 37.67
C ASP A 138 17.05 -24.55 36.24
N ASP A 139 15.98 -25.32 36.13
CA ASP A 139 15.38 -25.75 34.87
C ASP A 139 14.12 -24.95 34.51
N HIS A 140 13.80 -23.91 35.27
CA HIS A 140 12.60 -23.09 35.05
C HIS A 140 12.86 -21.60 35.32
N ILE A 141 12.03 -20.77 34.71
CA ILE A 141 11.91 -19.34 35.01
C ILE A 141 10.46 -19.02 35.36
N GLU A 142 10.24 -17.97 36.14
CA GLU A 142 8.90 -17.58 36.59
C GLU A 142 8.66 -16.08 36.36
N PHE A 143 7.41 -15.72 36.09
CA PHE A 143 6.91 -14.35 36.09
C PHE A 143 5.61 -14.24 36.87
N GLU A 144 5.40 -13.11 37.55
CA GLU A 144 4.09 -12.74 38.11
C GLU A 144 3.58 -11.47 37.44
N PHE A 145 2.33 -11.51 36.98
CA PHE A 145 1.62 -10.36 36.43
C PHE A 145 0.78 -9.65 37.49
N SER A 146 0.58 -8.35 37.32
CA SER A 146 -0.34 -7.52 38.13
C SER A 146 -1.80 -7.98 38.04
N GLU A 147 -2.17 -8.69 36.98
CA GLU A 147 -3.52 -9.19 36.70
C GLU A 147 -3.52 -10.44 35.80
N TYR A 148 -4.70 -11.01 35.54
CA TYR A 148 -4.84 -12.17 34.67
C TYR A 148 -4.60 -11.80 33.20
N VAL A 149 -3.67 -12.49 32.57
CA VAL A 149 -3.34 -12.31 31.14
C VAL A 149 -3.81 -13.48 30.27
N ASP A 150 -4.03 -13.20 29.00
CA ASP A 150 -4.39 -14.20 27.99
C ASP A 150 -3.17 -15.09 27.68
N LYS A 151 -3.28 -16.37 28.00
CA LYS A 151 -2.20 -17.36 27.90
C LYS A 151 -1.66 -17.54 26.48
N ARG A 152 -2.53 -17.42 25.47
CA ARG A 152 -2.11 -17.52 24.06
C ARG A 152 -1.30 -16.30 23.67
N SER A 153 -1.77 -15.10 24.03
CA SER A 153 -1.02 -13.86 23.78
C SER A 153 0.34 -13.85 24.48
N PHE A 154 0.43 -14.40 25.70
CA PHE A 154 1.70 -14.59 26.40
C PHE A 154 2.66 -15.49 25.62
N LYS A 155 2.19 -16.67 25.20
CA LYS A 155 3.01 -17.62 24.44
C LYS A 155 3.54 -17.01 23.14
N GLU A 156 2.72 -16.21 22.45
CA GLU A 156 3.10 -15.52 21.21
C GLU A 156 4.06 -14.34 21.45
N ALA A 157 4.04 -13.73 22.65
CA ALA A 157 4.90 -12.61 23.03
C ALA A 157 6.17 -13.04 23.78
N LEU A 158 6.35 -14.32 24.08
CA LEU A 158 7.52 -14.86 24.77
C LEU A 158 8.65 -15.14 23.77
N PHE A 159 9.76 -14.41 23.91
CA PHE A 159 10.97 -14.61 23.14
C PHE A 159 12.13 -15.04 24.05
N ILE A 160 12.85 -16.07 23.63
CA ILE A 160 14.01 -16.62 24.36
C ILE A 160 15.21 -16.56 23.42
N SER A 161 16.23 -15.79 23.80
CA SER A 161 17.45 -15.62 23.02
C SER A 161 18.68 -16.01 23.85
N PRO A 162 19.59 -16.90 23.39
CA PRO A 162 19.54 -17.64 22.15
C PRO A 162 18.36 -18.61 22.03
N ALA A 163 17.97 -18.93 20.80
CA ALA A 163 16.95 -19.93 20.54
C ALA A 163 17.32 -21.28 21.20
N ILE A 164 16.33 -21.85 21.91
CA ILE A 164 16.43 -23.17 22.55
C ILE A 164 16.01 -24.28 21.58
N ASP A 165 16.57 -25.47 21.77
CA ASP A 165 16.40 -26.59 20.83
C ASP A 165 14.99 -27.20 20.87
N GLU A 166 14.29 -27.10 22.00
CA GLU A 166 12.91 -27.56 22.19
C GLU A 166 12.02 -26.46 22.77
N GLN A 167 10.73 -26.54 22.47
CA GLN A 167 9.74 -25.62 23.02
C GLN A 167 9.61 -25.83 24.54
N PRO A 168 9.54 -24.75 25.33
CA PRO A 168 9.40 -24.87 26.76
C PRO A 168 7.97 -25.25 27.16
N GLU A 169 7.82 -25.84 28.33
CA GLU A 169 6.52 -26.12 28.94
C GLU A 169 6.07 -24.91 29.75
N ILE A 170 4.83 -24.44 29.51
CA ILE A 170 4.31 -23.22 30.16
C ILE A 170 3.17 -23.60 31.11
N ASN A 171 3.45 -23.50 32.40
CA ASN A 171 2.53 -23.79 33.49
C ASN A 171 2.00 -22.49 34.10
N TRP A 172 0.74 -22.49 34.53
CA TRP A 172 0.08 -21.29 35.07
C TRP A 172 -0.51 -21.57 36.45
N SER A 173 -0.30 -20.63 37.37
CA SER A 173 -0.93 -20.60 38.70
C SER A 173 -1.39 -19.18 39.01
N GLY A 174 -2.70 -18.91 38.90
CA GLY A 174 -3.23 -17.55 39.08
C GLY A 174 -2.69 -16.58 38.02
N THR A 175 -2.03 -15.51 38.47
CA THR A 175 -1.34 -14.50 37.64
C THR A 175 0.14 -14.83 37.41
N SER A 176 0.64 -15.94 37.98
CA SER A 176 2.00 -16.43 37.77
C SER A 176 2.09 -17.42 36.62
N VAL A 177 3.20 -17.35 35.89
CA VAL A 177 3.57 -18.28 34.83
C VAL A 177 4.96 -18.82 35.07
N GLU A 178 5.06 -20.14 35.08
CA GLU A 178 6.31 -20.89 35.16
C GLU A 178 6.61 -21.47 33.78
N ILE A 179 7.84 -21.26 33.31
CA ILE A 179 8.34 -21.78 32.03
C ILE A 179 9.44 -22.78 32.35
N VAL A 180 9.19 -24.05 32.08
CA VAL A 180 10.12 -25.16 32.32
C VAL A 180 10.85 -25.52 31.04
N PHE A 181 12.14 -25.83 31.15
CA PHE A 181 13.02 -26.26 30.07
C PHE A 181 13.32 -27.76 30.18
N PRO A 182 12.57 -28.66 29.50
CA PRO A 182 12.68 -30.11 29.73
C PRO A 182 14.06 -30.71 29.40
N LYS A 183 14.80 -30.10 28.46
CA LYS A 183 16.18 -30.48 28.10
C LYS A 183 17.25 -29.63 28.79
N GLY A 184 16.85 -28.75 29.71
CA GLY A 184 17.72 -27.77 30.32
C GLY A 184 18.21 -26.70 29.35
N LEU A 185 19.14 -25.89 29.83
CA LEU A 185 19.76 -24.79 29.09
C LEU A 185 21.20 -25.17 28.68
N LYS A 186 21.73 -24.52 27.65
CA LYS A 186 23.10 -24.72 27.20
C LYS A 186 24.08 -24.14 28.22
N ASP A 187 25.16 -24.85 28.47
CA ASP A 187 26.21 -24.44 29.41
C ASP A 187 26.97 -23.20 28.92
N ASN A 188 27.34 -22.31 29.84
CA ASN A 188 28.13 -21.10 29.57
C ASN A 188 27.50 -20.17 28.51
N VAL A 189 26.19 -19.98 28.59
CA VAL A 189 25.40 -19.13 27.68
C VAL A 189 24.65 -18.06 28.47
N THR A 190 24.69 -16.84 27.95
CA THR A 190 23.82 -15.74 28.38
C THR A 190 22.47 -15.87 27.69
N TYR A 191 21.40 -15.98 28.48
CA TYR A 191 20.02 -15.99 28.02
C TYR A 191 19.34 -14.65 28.30
N VAL A 192 18.58 -14.17 27.32
CA VAL A 192 17.72 -13.00 27.40
C VAL A 192 16.30 -13.47 27.14
N ILE A 193 15.43 -13.21 28.12
CA ILE A 193 14.01 -13.50 28.02
C ILE A 193 13.30 -12.18 27.82
N THR A 194 12.49 -12.09 26.78
CA THR A 194 11.72 -10.90 26.44
C THR A 194 10.25 -11.25 26.37
N ILE A 195 9.43 -10.50 27.10
CA ILE A 195 7.97 -10.50 26.98
C ILE A 195 7.58 -9.25 26.19
N GLY A 196 7.05 -9.47 24.99
CA GLY A 196 6.58 -8.41 24.09
C GLY A 196 5.32 -7.70 24.57
N THR A 197 4.97 -6.60 23.89
CA THR A 197 3.78 -5.79 24.22
C THR A 197 2.46 -6.44 23.79
N ASP A 198 2.51 -7.57 23.09
CA ASP A 198 1.35 -8.29 22.58
C ASP A 198 0.54 -9.03 23.65
N VAL A 199 1.06 -9.15 24.88
CA VAL A 199 0.32 -9.74 25.99
C VAL A 199 -0.87 -8.85 26.36
N VAL A 200 -2.06 -9.45 26.40
CA VAL A 200 -3.30 -8.75 26.76
C VAL A 200 -3.92 -9.29 28.03
N ASP A 201 -4.59 -8.44 28.78
CA ASP A 201 -5.41 -8.90 29.90
C ASP A 201 -6.62 -9.74 29.44
N VAL A 202 -7.20 -10.50 30.36
CA VAL A 202 -8.35 -11.37 30.08
C VAL A 202 -9.66 -10.59 29.88
N ASN A 203 -9.85 -9.49 30.60
CA ASN A 203 -11.12 -8.77 30.76
C ASN A 203 -11.38 -7.74 29.65
N ASN A 204 -10.51 -6.74 29.49
CA ASN A 204 -10.67 -5.58 28.60
C ASN A 204 -9.71 -5.60 27.40
N LYS A 205 -8.78 -6.56 27.35
CA LYS A 205 -7.80 -6.71 26.26
C LYS A 205 -6.86 -5.52 26.12
N ASN A 206 -6.58 -4.84 27.23
CA ASN A 206 -5.48 -3.89 27.36
C ASN A 206 -4.17 -4.64 27.13
N ARG A 207 -3.34 -4.09 26.24
CA ARG A 207 -2.00 -4.61 25.91
C ARG A 207 -0.99 -4.10 26.93
N MET A 208 0.04 -4.89 27.22
CA MET A 208 1.21 -4.41 27.97
C MET A 208 1.72 -3.09 27.37
N ALA A 209 1.98 -2.10 28.22
CA ALA A 209 2.41 -0.79 27.76
C ALA A 209 3.84 -0.80 27.19
N ASN A 210 4.71 -1.59 27.82
CA ASN A 210 6.13 -1.72 27.50
C ASN A 210 6.50 -3.20 27.44
N SER A 211 7.49 -3.56 26.61
CA SER A 211 8.09 -4.89 26.69
C SER A 211 8.92 -5.02 27.97
N TYR A 212 8.99 -6.22 28.50
CA TYR A 212 9.83 -6.55 29.66
C TYR A 212 10.96 -7.47 29.19
N SER A 213 12.18 -7.26 29.67
CA SER A 213 13.30 -8.15 29.36
C SER A 213 14.24 -8.29 30.54
N PHE A 214 14.72 -9.51 30.76
CA PHE A 214 15.76 -9.77 31.75
C PHE A 214 16.81 -10.73 31.20
N THR A 215 17.98 -10.72 31.82
CA THR A 215 19.13 -11.50 31.38
C THR A 215 19.68 -12.34 32.51
N PHE A 216 20.10 -13.56 32.22
CA PHE A 216 20.82 -14.43 33.15
C PHE A 216 21.83 -15.28 32.39
N SER A 217 22.75 -15.93 33.09
CA SER A 217 23.78 -16.78 32.47
C SER A 217 23.92 -18.11 33.21
N THR A 218 24.04 -19.19 32.44
CA THR A 218 24.43 -20.51 32.95
C THR A 218 25.94 -20.58 33.23
N GLY A 219 26.73 -19.61 32.75
CA GLY A 219 28.16 -19.46 33.02
C GLY A 219 28.48 -18.46 34.13
N ASP A 220 29.77 -18.18 34.30
CA ASP A 220 30.30 -17.28 35.34
C ASP A 220 30.26 -15.78 34.96
N LYS A 221 29.82 -15.48 33.73
CA LYS A 221 29.73 -14.13 33.17
C LYS A 221 28.46 -13.93 32.35
N ILE A 222 28.05 -12.68 32.20
CA ILE A 222 26.97 -12.25 31.31
C ILE A 222 27.58 -11.50 30.14
N ASP A 223 27.15 -11.85 28.93
CA ASP A 223 27.42 -11.08 27.73
C ASP A 223 26.67 -9.75 27.79
N LYS A 224 27.36 -8.64 27.54
CA LYS A 224 26.80 -7.27 27.72
C LYS A 224 26.66 -6.48 26.42
N ARG A 225 26.92 -7.11 25.28
CA ARG A 225 26.94 -6.41 23.99
C ARG A 225 25.52 -6.05 23.56
N ILE A 226 25.40 -4.92 22.87
CA ILE A 226 24.12 -4.29 22.53
C ILE A 226 24.12 -3.89 21.05
N ILE A 227 22.97 -4.07 20.40
CA ILE A 227 22.65 -3.43 19.12
C ILE A 227 21.36 -2.63 19.31
N ASP A 228 21.38 -1.34 18.99
CA ASP A 228 20.21 -0.48 19.00
C ASP A 228 20.04 0.27 17.68
N GLY A 229 18.82 0.72 17.44
CA GLY A 229 18.47 1.49 16.25
C GLY A 229 16.97 1.71 16.15
N LYS A 230 16.54 2.13 14.96
CA LYS A 230 15.16 2.50 14.68
C LYS A 230 14.65 1.91 13.37
N VAL A 231 13.40 1.48 13.38
CA VAL A 231 12.67 1.03 12.20
C VAL A 231 11.73 2.13 11.71
N TYR A 232 11.86 2.48 10.43
CA TYR A 232 11.02 3.46 9.73
C TYR A 232 10.12 2.76 8.72
N GLY A 233 8.93 3.31 8.51
CA GLY A 233 7.96 2.79 7.54
C GLY A 233 6.53 2.93 8.04
N LYS A 234 5.60 2.35 7.27
CA LYS A 234 4.22 2.12 7.72
C LYS A 234 4.17 0.84 8.53
N ASP A 235 3.25 0.77 9.48
CA ASP A 235 2.94 -0.44 10.25
C ASP A 235 4.14 -1.08 10.98
N ILE A 236 5.02 -0.25 11.55
CA ILE A 236 6.23 -0.67 12.27
C ILE A 236 5.94 -1.38 13.60
N ASP A 237 4.77 -1.15 14.21
CA ASP A 237 4.40 -1.73 15.50
C ASP A 237 4.43 -3.26 15.44
N GLY A 238 4.97 -3.94 16.45
CA GLY A 238 5.10 -5.39 16.48
C GLY A 238 6.05 -5.98 15.43
N THR A 239 6.96 -5.18 14.86
CA THR A 239 8.09 -5.68 14.06
C THR A 239 9.10 -6.35 14.99
N LEU A 240 9.69 -7.46 14.55
CA LEU A 240 10.74 -8.18 15.25
C LEU A 240 12.09 -7.87 14.64
N ILE A 241 13.13 -7.84 15.46
CA ILE A 241 14.51 -7.69 15.02
C ILE A 241 15.17 -9.05 15.10
N PHE A 242 15.48 -9.61 13.94
CA PHE A 242 16.12 -10.91 13.81
C PHE A 242 17.62 -10.73 13.66
N ALA A 243 18.38 -11.16 14.66
CA ALA A 243 19.85 -11.17 14.60
C ALA A 243 20.37 -12.59 14.49
N TYR A 244 21.21 -12.82 13.48
CA TYR A 244 21.88 -14.08 13.22
C TYR A 244 23.37 -13.92 13.40
N LYS A 245 24.02 -14.90 14.03
CA LYS A 245 25.49 -15.00 14.02
C LYS A 245 25.93 -15.27 12.58
N PHE A 246 26.72 -14.37 12.04
CA PHE A 246 27.19 -14.42 10.66
C PHE A 246 28.26 -15.52 10.53
N LEU A 247 27.96 -16.56 9.75
CA LEU A 247 28.85 -17.71 9.52
C LEU A 247 29.36 -17.75 8.08
N ASP A 248 28.49 -17.44 7.10
CA ASP A 248 28.81 -17.39 5.67
C ASP A 248 27.82 -16.47 4.92
N ASP A 249 28.00 -16.29 3.61
CA ASP A 249 27.13 -15.42 2.80
C ASP A 249 25.90 -16.15 2.21
N THR A 250 25.51 -17.30 2.76
CA THR A 250 24.32 -18.00 2.24
C THR A 250 23.05 -17.20 2.56
N THR A 251 22.11 -17.15 1.61
CA THR A 251 20.80 -16.47 1.76
C THR A 251 19.85 -17.18 2.73
N LYS A 252 20.27 -18.30 3.34
CA LYS A 252 19.44 -19.18 4.18
C LYS A 252 19.22 -18.67 5.61
N TYR A 253 19.63 -17.45 5.96
CA TYR A 253 19.37 -16.88 7.28
C TYR A 253 17.86 -16.73 7.52
N LEU A 254 17.15 -16.15 6.56
CA LEU A 254 15.72 -15.86 6.65
C LEU A 254 14.81 -17.09 6.65
N SER A 255 15.35 -18.27 6.32
CA SER A 255 14.65 -19.56 6.37
C SER A 255 14.90 -20.33 7.67
N LYS A 256 15.58 -19.72 8.66
CA LYS A 256 15.89 -20.31 9.97
C LYS A 256 15.43 -19.35 11.06
N LYS A 257 15.20 -19.86 12.26
CA LYS A 257 14.93 -18.99 13.41
C LYS A 257 16.18 -18.18 13.78
N PRO A 258 16.03 -16.91 14.17
CA PRO A 258 17.15 -16.06 14.56
C PRO A 258 17.81 -16.52 15.86
N ASP A 259 19.10 -16.21 15.98
CA ASP A 259 19.84 -16.44 17.23
C ASP A 259 19.38 -15.49 18.32
N TYR A 260 19.10 -14.22 17.99
CA TYR A 260 18.58 -13.25 18.95
C TYR A 260 17.37 -12.50 18.38
N ILE A 261 16.40 -12.22 19.24
CA ILE A 261 15.17 -11.50 18.92
C ILE A 261 15.01 -10.31 19.85
N SER A 262 14.54 -9.20 19.29
CA SER A 262 13.94 -8.09 20.04
C SER A 262 12.66 -7.63 19.35
N GLN A 263 11.79 -6.94 20.06
CA GLN A 263 10.57 -6.36 19.50
C GLN A 263 10.72 -4.84 19.43
N VAL A 264 10.32 -4.28 18.28
CA VAL A 264 10.29 -2.84 18.04
C VAL A 264 9.19 -2.18 18.89
N GLY A 265 9.52 -1.09 19.55
CA GLY A 265 8.58 -0.26 20.29
C GLY A 265 7.67 0.57 19.38
N LYS A 266 6.62 1.19 19.95
CA LYS A 266 5.64 2.00 19.20
C LYS A 266 6.22 3.19 18.45
N ASP A 267 7.37 3.69 18.91
CA ASP A 267 8.09 4.81 18.31
C ASP A 267 9.13 4.38 17.25
N GLY A 268 9.23 3.07 16.97
CA GLY A 268 10.17 2.47 16.04
C GLY A 268 11.51 2.07 16.65
N ASN A 269 11.78 2.44 17.91
CA ASN A 269 13.05 2.13 18.55
C ASN A 269 13.11 0.66 18.98
N TYR A 270 14.29 0.06 18.92
CA TYR A 270 14.53 -1.30 19.41
C TYR A 270 15.89 -1.43 20.08
N GLN A 271 16.06 -2.51 20.84
CA GLN A 271 17.35 -2.85 21.43
C GLN A 271 17.51 -4.37 21.57
N LEU A 272 18.54 -4.93 20.94
CA LEU A 272 19.04 -6.27 21.23
C LEU A 272 20.07 -6.16 22.36
N LYS A 273 19.93 -6.98 23.40
CA LYS A 273 20.83 -7.04 24.56
C LYS A 273 21.37 -8.44 24.73
N GLY A 274 22.44 -8.58 25.52
CA GLY A 274 22.96 -9.89 25.90
C GLY A 274 23.64 -10.64 24.76
N LEU A 275 24.11 -9.93 23.72
CA LEU A 275 24.69 -10.58 22.56
C LEU A 275 26.10 -11.13 22.89
N ALA A 276 26.32 -12.40 22.53
CA ALA A 276 27.63 -13.02 22.60
C ALA A 276 28.61 -12.36 21.61
N GLU A 277 29.91 -12.60 21.80
CA GLU A 277 30.94 -12.11 20.88
C GLU A 277 30.74 -12.72 19.49
N SER A 278 30.44 -11.90 18.49
CA SER A 278 30.26 -12.37 17.12
C SER A 278 30.19 -11.23 16.12
N VAL A 279 30.12 -11.61 14.85
CA VAL A 279 29.62 -10.74 13.78
C VAL A 279 28.16 -11.10 13.58
N TYR A 280 27.27 -10.12 13.49
CA TYR A 280 25.84 -10.32 13.35
C TYR A 280 25.33 -9.79 12.01
N ARG A 281 24.41 -10.53 11.40
CA ARG A 281 23.54 -10.01 10.33
C ARG A 281 22.15 -9.83 10.91
N VAL A 282 21.64 -8.60 10.84
CA VAL A 282 20.41 -8.20 11.53
C VAL A 282 19.39 -7.72 10.52
N PHE A 283 18.14 -8.13 10.70
CA PHE A 283 17.00 -7.75 9.86
C PHE A 283 15.87 -7.26 10.73
N ALA A 284 15.07 -6.32 10.22
CA ALA A 284 13.74 -6.04 10.77
C ALA A 284 12.72 -6.88 10.00
N VAL A 285 11.87 -7.65 10.68
CA VAL A 285 10.87 -8.53 10.05
C VAL A 285 9.52 -8.32 10.71
N LYS A 286 8.54 -7.93 9.92
CA LYS A 286 7.14 -7.89 10.33
C LYS A 286 6.50 -9.23 9.99
N ASP A 287 6.74 -10.21 10.86
CA ASP A 287 6.28 -11.59 10.74
C ASP A 287 4.76 -11.68 11.00
N GLN A 288 3.99 -12.00 9.96
CA GLN A 288 2.55 -12.15 10.05
C GLN A 288 2.14 -13.52 10.61
N MET A 289 2.90 -14.57 10.29
CA MET A 289 2.61 -15.95 10.69
C MET A 289 3.09 -16.30 12.09
N ARG A 290 3.93 -15.44 12.70
CA ARG A 290 4.51 -15.58 14.03
C ARG A 290 5.28 -16.89 14.21
N ASP A 291 5.89 -17.39 13.16
CA ASP A 291 6.68 -18.63 13.17
C ASP A 291 8.20 -18.36 13.27
N LEU A 292 8.59 -17.08 13.30
CA LEU A 292 9.96 -16.58 13.37
C LEU A 292 10.79 -16.90 12.12
N LEU A 293 10.10 -17.02 10.98
CA LEU A 293 10.69 -17.17 9.65
C LEU A 293 10.23 -16.00 8.78
N TYR A 294 11.00 -15.66 7.77
CA TYR A 294 10.59 -14.63 6.81
C TYR A 294 10.01 -15.27 5.55
N GLN A 295 8.84 -14.77 5.14
CA GLN A 295 8.08 -15.19 3.97
C GLN A 295 7.78 -13.97 3.10
N ALA A 296 8.45 -13.85 1.94
CA ALA A 296 8.37 -12.64 1.12
C ALA A 296 6.94 -12.27 0.69
N ASP A 297 6.08 -13.26 0.44
CA ASP A 297 4.69 -13.08 0.03
C ASP A 297 3.78 -12.56 1.15
N GLN A 298 4.11 -12.79 2.42
CA GLN A 298 3.31 -12.35 3.58
C GLN A 298 3.94 -11.20 4.38
N ASP A 299 5.24 -11.24 4.61
CA ASP A 299 5.90 -10.38 5.58
C ASP A 299 6.44 -9.07 4.98
N LEU A 300 6.77 -8.12 5.86
CA LEU A 300 7.63 -6.99 5.54
C LEU A 300 9.03 -7.24 6.08
N ILE A 301 10.04 -6.70 5.39
CA ILE A 301 11.44 -6.80 5.79
C ILE A 301 12.14 -5.44 5.70
N GLY A 302 13.06 -5.20 6.62
CA GLY A 302 14.06 -4.15 6.56
C GLY A 302 15.43 -4.78 6.45
N MET A 303 16.14 -4.46 5.38
CA MET A 303 17.46 -5.01 5.09
C MET A 303 18.55 -4.21 5.80
N PRO A 304 19.63 -4.86 6.29
CA PRO A 304 20.76 -4.15 6.87
C PRO A 304 21.56 -3.42 5.79
N ASN A 305 22.25 -2.36 6.19
CA ASN A 305 23.29 -1.69 5.40
C ASN A 305 24.67 -2.36 5.55
N THR A 306 24.88 -3.13 6.61
CA THR A 306 26.16 -3.81 6.91
C THR A 306 26.00 -4.98 7.90
N ASN A 307 27.03 -5.80 8.02
CA ASN A 307 27.16 -6.76 9.13
C ASN A 307 27.79 -6.06 10.36
N ILE A 308 27.34 -6.43 11.56
CA ILE A 308 27.72 -5.77 12.81
C ILE A 308 28.78 -6.58 13.55
N SER A 309 29.97 -6.02 13.70
CA SER A 309 31.07 -6.68 14.42
C SER A 309 31.08 -6.27 15.89
N LEU A 310 30.70 -7.18 16.78
CA LEU A 310 30.71 -6.99 18.23
C LEU A 310 31.82 -7.83 18.87
N LEU A 311 33.06 -7.41 18.63
CA LEU A 311 34.26 -8.06 19.17
C LEU A 311 34.74 -7.35 20.45
N GLY A 312 35.40 -8.06 21.37
CA GLY A 312 35.82 -7.53 22.68
C GLY A 312 34.72 -7.57 23.75
N SER A 313 35.05 -7.16 24.99
CA SER A 313 34.22 -7.45 26.19
C SER A 313 32.92 -6.67 26.31
N ASP A 314 32.83 -5.44 25.77
CA ASP A 314 31.71 -4.52 25.99
C ASP A 314 31.41 -3.66 24.75
N SER A 315 31.40 -4.27 23.56
CA SER A 315 31.05 -3.55 22.32
C SER A 315 29.55 -3.28 22.23
N SER A 316 29.20 -2.09 21.76
CA SER A 316 27.84 -1.71 21.39
C SER A 316 27.84 -1.14 19.97
N TYR A 317 26.72 -1.35 19.28
CA TYR A 317 26.45 -0.73 17.99
C TYR A 317 25.13 0.02 18.09
N SER A 318 25.15 1.31 17.76
CA SER A 318 23.96 2.17 17.81
C SER A 318 23.61 2.66 16.42
N HIS A 319 22.35 3.05 16.24
CA HIS A 319 21.81 3.55 14.97
C HIS A 319 21.86 2.52 13.83
N LEU A 320 21.64 1.24 14.13
CA LEU A 320 21.34 0.26 13.09
C LEU A 320 19.88 0.42 12.64
N ASP A 321 19.68 1.33 11.70
CA ASP A 321 18.36 1.74 11.27
C ASP A 321 17.86 0.91 10.06
N PHE A 322 16.55 0.71 9.98
CA PHE A 322 15.91 -0.06 8.91
C PHE A 322 14.74 0.69 8.29
N PHE A 323 14.54 0.54 6.99
CA PHE A 323 13.27 0.85 6.34
C PHE A 323 12.51 -0.43 6.06
N LEU A 324 11.29 -0.57 6.59
CA LEU A 324 10.42 -1.67 6.22
C LEU A 324 9.92 -1.52 4.78
N MET A 325 9.95 -2.63 4.06
CA MET A 325 9.38 -2.76 2.72
C MET A 325 8.66 -4.09 2.55
N LYS A 326 7.69 -4.09 1.64
CA LYS A 326 7.17 -5.31 1.05
C LYS A 326 8.06 -5.66 -0.13
N VAL A 327 8.55 -6.90 -0.18
CA VAL A 327 9.33 -7.36 -1.33
C VAL A 327 8.37 -7.86 -2.39
N ASP A 328 8.41 -7.24 -3.56
CA ASP A 328 7.76 -7.81 -4.72
C ASP A 328 8.65 -8.91 -5.33
N THR A 329 8.06 -10.08 -5.51
CA THR A 329 8.68 -11.25 -6.12
C THR A 329 7.94 -11.72 -7.37
N LEU A 330 6.77 -11.13 -7.63
CA LEU A 330 5.97 -11.46 -8.80
C LEU A 330 6.56 -10.73 -10.00
N LYS A 331 6.50 -11.39 -11.15
CA LYS A 331 6.94 -10.79 -12.41
C LYS A 331 5.72 -10.22 -13.10
N PRO A 332 5.82 -9.05 -13.75
CA PRO A 332 4.73 -8.50 -14.52
C PRO A 332 4.37 -9.44 -15.67
N ARG A 333 3.06 -9.57 -15.94
CA ARG A 333 2.50 -10.46 -16.95
C ARG A 333 1.59 -9.70 -17.91
N LEU A 334 1.60 -10.10 -19.18
CA LEU A 334 0.65 -9.68 -20.21
C LEU A 334 -0.68 -10.43 -20.02
N LEU A 335 -1.67 -9.81 -19.39
CA LEU A 335 -2.94 -10.46 -19.07
C LEU A 335 -3.88 -10.59 -20.27
N SER A 336 -3.99 -9.53 -21.06
CA SER A 336 -4.88 -9.53 -22.23
C SER A 336 -4.50 -8.50 -23.27
N THR A 337 -4.85 -8.80 -24.52
CA THR A 337 -4.75 -7.89 -25.65
C THR A 337 -6.08 -7.90 -26.41
N VAL A 338 -6.71 -6.74 -26.54
CA VAL A 338 -8.02 -6.59 -27.18
C VAL A 338 -7.94 -5.56 -28.30
N MET A 339 -8.30 -5.98 -29.51
CA MET A 339 -8.35 -5.09 -30.67
C MET A 339 -9.70 -4.37 -30.75
N THR A 340 -9.71 -3.04 -30.65
CA THR A 340 -10.97 -2.25 -30.57
C THR A 340 -11.48 -1.76 -31.93
N ASP A 341 -10.57 -1.64 -32.89
CA ASP A 341 -10.75 -1.28 -34.30
C ASP A 341 -9.52 -1.77 -35.09
N ASN A 342 -9.45 -1.46 -36.37
CA ASN A 342 -8.38 -1.93 -37.25
C ASN A 342 -6.98 -1.36 -36.95
N TYR A 343 -6.82 -0.45 -35.99
CA TYR A 343 -5.54 0.16 -35.59
C TYR A 343 -5.18 -0.09 -34.12
N HIS A 344 -6.14 -0.10 -33.21
CA HIS A 344 -5.88 -0.04 -31.78
C HIS A 344 -5.94 -1.41 -31.08
N LEU A 345 -4.92 -1.67 -30.26
CA LEU A 345 -4.84 -2.78 -29.32
C LEU A 345 -4.79 -2.22 -27.89
N VAL A 346 -5.83 -2.48 -27.11
CA VAL A 346 -5.82 -2.23 -25.67
C VAL A 346 -5.12 -3.40 -24.98
N VAL A 347 -4.07 -3.10 -24.23
CA VAL A 347 -3.24 -4.07 -23.52
C VAL A 347 -3.42 -3.88 -22.02
N THR A 348 -3.56 -4.99 -21.29
CA THR A 348 -3.65 -5.01 -19.83
C THR A 348 -2.53 -5.87 -19.25
N LEU A 349 -1.78 -5.31 -18.31
CA LEU A 349 -0.72 -5.98 -17.56
C LEU A 349 -1.23 -6.41 -16.17
N SER A 350 -0.49 -7.29 -15.48
CA SER A 350 -0.82 -7.72 -14.11
C SER A 350 -0.62 -6.61 -13.06
N GLU A 351 0.16 -5.60 -13.39
CA GLU A 351 0.63 -4.54 -12.50
C GLU A 351 1.20 -3.36 -13.28
N GLU A 352 1.53 -2.28 -12.57
CA GLU A 352 2.18 -1.09 -13.13
C GLU A 352 3.65 -1.41 -13.47
N CYS A 353 4.01 -1.25 -14.74
CA CYS A 353 5.37 -1.39 -15.22
C CYS A 353 6.14 -0.08 -15.30
N ASP A 354 7.46 -0.19 -15.49
CA ASP A 354 8.33 0.94 -15.77
C ASP A 354 7.97 1.61 -17.11
N SER A 355 8.32 2.89 -17.27
CA SER A 355 7.94 3.67 -18.44
C SER A 355 8.50 3.11 -19.76
N LEU A 356 9.65 2.44 -19.70
CA LEU A 356 10.33 1.84 -20.86
C LEU A 356 9.58 0.61 -21.38
N THR A 357 8.89 -0.11 -20.49
CA THR A 357 8.05 -1.26 -20.84
C THR A 357 6.96 -0.88 -21.84
N TYR A 358 6.40 0.33 -21.75
CA TYR A 358 5.31 0.76 -22.61
C TYR A 358 5.76 1.28 -23.98
N LEU A 359 7.04 1.30 -24.32
CA LEU A 359 7.50 1.80 -25.62
C LEU A 359 7.02 0.88 -26.76
N ALA A 360 6.62 1.47 -27.89
CA ALA A 360 6.14 0.73 -29.06
C ALA A 360 7.15 -0.34 -29.54
N ASP A 361 8.44 0.00 -29.57
CA ASP A 361 9.52 -0.91 -30.00
C ASP A 361 9.68 -2.16 -29.12
N ASN A 362 9.12 -2.15 -27.90
CA ASN A 362 9.09 -3.31 -27.03
C ASN A 362 8.06 -4.38 -27.47
N PHE A 363 7.17 -4.02 -28.41
CA PHE A 363 6.08 -4.88 -28.87
C PHE A 363 6.14 -5.13 -30.37
N GLU A 364 5.65 -6.30 -30.76
CA GLU A 364 5.43 -6.67 -32.15
C GLU A 364 4.26 -7.64 -32.26
N ILE A 365 3.58 -7.65 -33.41
CA ILE A 365 2.53 -8.62 -33.71
C ILE A 365 3.17 -9.78 -34.47
N ILE A 366 2.98 -11.00 -33.97
CA ILE A 366 3.38 -12.23 -34.63
C ILE A 366 2.18 -12.80 -35.38
N ASP A 367 2.29 -12.89 -36.70
CA ASP A 367 1.40 -13.70 -37.53
C ASP A 367 1.92 -15.14 -37.54
N SER A 368 1.32 -16.01 -36.72
CA SER A 368 1.75 -17.41 -36.61
C SER A 368 1.39 -18.25 -37.85
N THR A 369 0.46 -17.77 -38.67
CA THR A 369 0.03 -18.45 -39.91
C THR A 369 1.03 -18.21 -41.04
N THR A 370 1.58 -16.99 -41.13
CA THR A 370 2.54 -16.62 -42.18
C THR A 370 3.99 -16.48 -41.68
N ASN A 371 4.22 -16.70 -40.39
CA ASN A 371 5.51 -16.55 -39.70
C ASN A 371 6.15 -15.17 -39.93
N LYS A 372 5.35 -14.11 -39.79
CA LYS A 372 5.78 -12.72 -39.94
C LYS A 372 5.72 -11.96 -38.63
N TYR A 373 6.66 -11.04 -38.47
CA TYR A 373 6.72 -10.09 -37.36
C TYR A 373 6.35 -8.72 -37.91
N LEU A 374 5.33 -8.11 -37.31
CA LEU A 374 4.75 -6.85 -37.73
C LEU A 374 4.99 -5.80 -36.64
N PRO A 375 5.58 -4.65 -36.96
CA PRO A 375 5.92 -3.65 -35.95
C PRO A 375 4.67 -2.95 -35.40
N ILE A 376 4.80 -2.46 -34.17
CA ILE A 376 3.88 -1.49 -33.57
C ILE A 376 4.41 -0.08 -33.84
N GLU A 377 3.54 0.84 -34.22
CA GLU A 377 3.95 2.19 -34.63
C GLU A 377 3.91 3.18 -33.47
N TYR A 378 2.87 3.12 -32.63
CA TYR A 378 2.71 4.04 -31.51
C TYR A 378 2.27 3.34 -30.23
N SER A 379 2.55 3.96 -29.10
CA SER A 379 2.10 3.54 -27.78
C SER A 379 1.78 4.74 -26.90
N TYR A 380 0.72 4.62 -26.10
CA TYR A 380 0.39 5.62 -25.09
C TYR A 380 -0.37 5.00 -23.91
N GLN A 381 -0.22 5.60 -22.73
CA GLN A 381 -0.88 5.08 -21.52
C GLN A 381 -2.34 5.53 -21.43
N SER A 382 -3.22 4.61 -21.08
CA SER A 382 -4.60 4.95 -20.73
C SER A 382 -4.61 5.56 -19.33
N LYS A 383 -5.08 6.80 -19.19
CA LYS A 383 -5.08 7.47 -17.87
C LYS A 383 -6.07 6.88 -16.85
N SER A 384 -6.91 5.95 -17.28
CA SER A 384 -7.95 5.39 -16.43
C SER A 384 -7.42 4.30 -15.50
N LYS A 385 -6.42 3.52 -15.95
CA LYS A 385 -5.77 2.46 -15.17
C LYS A 385 -4.29 2.41 -15.54
N LYS A 386 -3.43 2.25 -14.55
CA LYS A 386 -1.98 2.34 -14.75
C LYS A 386 -1.40 1.10 -15.44
N GLU A 387 -2.12 -0.01 -15.35
CA GLU A 387 -1.78 -1.32 -15.90
C GLU A 387 -2.32 -1.47 -17.34
N GLU A 388 -3.03 -0.45 -17.86
CA GLU A 388 -3.59 -0.46 -19.21
C GLU A 388 -2.95 0.60 -20.10
N PHE A 389 -2.62 0.20 -21.33
CA PHE A 389 -2.10 1.10 -22.35
C PHE A 389 -2.61 0.67 -23.73
N VAL A 390 -2.41 1.54 -24.71
CA VAL A 390 -2.88 1.34 -26.07
C VAL A 390 -1.68 1.29 -27.01
N LEU A 391 -1.66 0.26 -27.84
CA LEU A 391 -0.75 0.15 -28.97
C LEU A 391 -1.50 0.46 -30.26
N VAL A 392 -0.85 1.17 -31.17
CA VAL A 392 -1.39 1.51 -32.48
C VAL A 392 -0.55 0.83 -33.56
N GLN A 393 -1.22 0.05 -34.42
CA GLN A 393 -0.62 -0.74 -35.48
C GLN A 393 -1.17 -0.31 -36.84
N ASN A 394 -0.34 -0.31 -37.88
CA ASN A 394 -0.72 0.13 -39.23
C ASN A 394 -0.53 -0.98 -40.28
N ASN A 395 -0.49 -2.23 -39.82
CA ASN A 395 -0.35 -3.40 -40.65
C ASN A 395 -1.73 -3.89 -41.11
N LYS A 396 -1.76 -4.50 -42.29
CA LYS A 396 -2.96 -5.16 -42.80
C LYS A 396 -3.06 -6.56 -42.23
N LEU A 397 -3.96 -6.75 -41.26
CA LEU A 397 -4.21 -8.04 -40.61
C LEU A 397 -5.38 -8.78 -41.29
N SER A 398 -5.26 -10.10 -41.44
CA SER A 398 -6.29 -10.98 -42.03
C SER A 398 -7.10 -11.66 -40.94
N LYS A 399 -8.44 -11.67 -41.01
CA LYS A 399 -9.27 -12.37 -40.03
C LYS A 399 -9.07 -13.89 -40.00
N ASP A 400 -8.53 -14.46 -41.08
CA ASP A 400 -8.29 -15.91 -41.20
C ASP A 400 -6.99 -16.37 -40.52
N ASN A 401 -6.12 -15.43 -40.13
CA ASN A 401 -4.82 -15.73 -39.52
C ASN A 401 -4.89 -15.68 -37.99
N ILE A 402 -3.96 -16.37 -37.35
CA ILE A 402 -3.80 -16.38 -35.89
C ILE A 402 -2.66 -15.45 -35.48
N TYR A 403 -2.98 -14.45 -34.64
CA TYR A 403 -2.04 -13.43 -34.20
C TYR A 403 -1.79 -13.47 -32.69
N TYR A 404 -0.55 -13.13 -32.33
CA TYR A 404 -0.13 -12.90 -30.96
C TYR A 404 0.52 -11.53 -30.86
N LEU A 405 0.22 -10.78 -29.81
CA LEU A 405 1.07 -9.68 -29.38
C LEU A 405 2.25 -10.27 -28.62
N HIS A 406 3.45 -9.91 -29.03
CA HIS A 406 4.70 -10.29 -28.39
C HIS A 406 5.28 -9.10 -27.65
N ALA A 407 5.46 -9.25 -26.34
CA ALA A 407 6.19 -8.32 -25.49
C ALA A 407 7.61 -8.85 -25.28
N LYS A 408 8.62 -8.12 -25.76
CA LYS A 408 10.03 -8.53 -25.65
C LYS A 408 10.47 -8.59 -24.20
N GLN A 409 10.11 -7.56 -23.42
CA GLN A 409 10.43 -7.46 -22.01
C GLN A 409 9.35 -6.70 -21.25
N LEU A 410 8.84 -7.26 -20.16
CA LEU A 410 8.03 -6.55 -19.18
C LEU A 410 8.86 -6.36 -17.91
N LYS A 411 8.91 -5.15 -17.38
CA LYS A 411 9.62 -4.85 -16.14
C LYS A 411 8.78 -3.96 -15.24
N ASP A 412 8.56 -4.40 -14.01
CA ASP A 412 7.81 -3.65 -13.01
C ASP A 412 8.64 -2.50 -12.39
N LEU A 413 8.04 -1.77 -11.46
CA LEU A 413 8.72 -0.68 -10.73
C LEU A 413 9.77 -1.19 -9.73
N ASP A 414 9.66 -2.44 -9.27
CA ASP A 414 10.56 -3.09 -8.31
C ASP A 414 11.73 -3.83 -8.99
N GLY A 415 11.72 -3.90 -10.32
CA GLY A 415 12.76 -4.47 -11.15
C GLY A 415 12.58 -5.94 -11.51
N ASN A 416 11.44 -6.57 -11.22
CA ASN A 416 11.15 -7.92 -11.69
C ASN A 416 10.92 -7.92 -13.20
N ILE A 417 11.56 -8.87 -13.89
CA ILE A 417 11.57 -8.93 -15.35
C ILE A 417 10.92 -10.23 -15.84
N TYR A 418 9.99 -10.09 -16.79
CA TYR A 418 9.48 -11.16 -17.62
C TYR A 418 9.91 -10.94 -19.08
N LEU A 419 10.36 -12.00 -19.76
CA LEU A 419 10.87 -11.91 -21.14
C LEU A 419 10.01 -12.73 -22.10
N ASN A 420 9.86 -12.20 -23.32
CA ASN A 420 9.23 -12.86 -24.46
C ASN A 420 7.82 -13.40 -24.16
N GLU A 421 6.93 -12.55 -23.67
CA GLU A 421 5.55 -12.94 -23.38
C GLU A 421 4.64 -12.79 -24.60
N LEU A 422 3.70 -13.72 -24.75
CA LEU A 422 2.74 -13.74 -25.85
C LEU A 422 1.31 -13.65 -25.33
N SER A 423 0.48 -12.85 -26.00
CA SER A 423 -0.95 -12.76 -25.76
C SER A 423 -1.70 -12.86 -27.09
N GLY A 424 -2.55 -13.86 -27.22
CA GLY A 424 -3.38 -14.04 -28.42
C GLY A 424 -4.49 -12.99 -28.47
N PHE A 425 -4.81 -12.50 -29.66
CA PHE A 425 -5.94 -11.57 -29.86
C PHE A 425 -6.71 -11.87 -31.15
N VAL A 426 -7.95 -11.39 -31.22
CA VAL A 426 -8.83 -11.56 -32.38
C VAL A 426 -8.84 -10.29 -33.22
N VAL A 427 -8.64 -10.43 -34.53
CA VAL A 427 -8.64 -9.30 -35.46
C VAL A 427 -10.06 -8.79 -35.74
N THR A 428 -10.21 -7.47 -35.75
CA THR A 428 -11.42 -6.78 -36.18
C THR A 428 -11.15 -5.93 -37.43
N ASP A 429 -12.14 -5.82 -38.31
CA ASP A 429 -12.14 -4.93 -39.49
C ASP A 429 -12.94 -3.65 -39.26
N LYS A 430 -13.38 -3.42 -38.02
CA LYS A 430 -14.08 -2.20 -37.66
C LYS A 430 -13.16 -1.01 -37.96
N PRO A 431 -13.56 -0.07 -38.82
CA PRO A 431 -12.73 1.09 -39.12
C PRO A 431 -12.63 2.01 -37.91
N ASP A 432 -11.45 2.61 -37.73
CA ASP A 432 -11.32 3.77 -36.86
C ASP A 432 -11.92 5.01 -37.53
N THR A 433 -13.02 5.50 -36.95
CA THR A 433 -13.74 6.71 -37.39
C THR A 433 -13.67 7.83 -36.35
N THR A 434 -12.93 7.62 -35.26
CA THR A 434 -12.78 8.60 -34.20
C THR A 434 -11.64 9.55 -34.52
N THR A 435 -11.77 10.81 -34.10
CA THR A 435 -10.70 11.81 -34.25
C THR A 435 -9.97 11.97 -32.93
N PRO A 436 -8.66 12.28 -32.92
CA PRO A 436 -7.94 12.58 -31.69
C PRO A 436 -8.52 13.85 -31.03
N LYS A 437 -8.88 13.76 -29.75
CA LYS A 437 -9.46 14.85 -28.97
C LYS A 437 -8.50 15.30 -27.88
N LEU A 438 -8.30 16.61 -27.80
CA LEU A 438 -7.64 17.22 -26.65
C LEU A 438 -8.57 17.15 -25.42
N ILE A 439 -8.39 16.15 -24.56
CA ILE A 439 -9.23 15.89 -23.39
C ILE A 439 -8.87 16.78 -22.19
N ARG A 440 -7.59 17.17 -22.05
CA ARG A 440 -7.11 17.95 -20.90
C ARG A 440 -5.87 18.76 -21.26
N THR A 441 -5.71 19.89 -20.57
CA THR A 441 -4.45 20.62 -20.50
C THR A 441 -4.00 20.74 -19.04
N ASN A 442 -2.69 20.73 -18.80
CA ASN A 442 -2.10 21.23 -17.55
C ASN A 442 -1.16 22.37 -17.94
N PRO A 443 -1.33 23.61 -17.46
CA PRO A 443 -2.43 24.07 -16.63
C PRO A 443 -3.79 23.89 -17.29
N SER A 444 -4.83 23.73 -16.48
CA SER A 444 -6.21 23.74 -16.96
C SER A 444 -6.58 25.13 -17.50
N ARG A 445 -7.72 25.25 -18.19
CA ARG A 445 -8.26 26.56 -18.58
C ARG A 445 -8.42 27.44 -17.33
N ASN A 446 -7.82 28.63 -17.37
CA ASN A 446 -7.71 29.59 -16.27
C ASN A 446 -6.95 29.06 -15.03
N GLY A 447 -6.16 28.00 -15.19
CA GLY A 447 -5.29 27.45 -14.15
C GLY A 447 -4.02 28.28 -13.94
N GLN A 448 -3.17 27.80 -13.04
CA GLN A 448 -1.90 28.43 -12.69
C GLN A 448 -0.72 27.46 -12.87
N THR A 449 0.47 28.01 -13.10
CA THR A 449 1.75 27.27 -13.14
C THR A 449 2.89 28.12 -12.60
N ASP A 450 4.01 27.47 -12.29
CA ASP A 450 5.27 28.18 -12.06
C ASP A 450 5.70 28.95 -13.33
N PHE A 451 6.29 30.13 -13.13
CA PHE A 451 6.92 30.95 -14.17
C PHE A 451 8.34 30.50 -14.55
N LYS A 452 9.11 29.88 -13.65
CA LYS A 452 10.49 29.43 -13.94
C LYS A 452 10.55 28.12 -14.71
N ASN A 453 9.78 27.13 -14.27
CA ASN A 453 9.70 25.81 -14.92
C ASN A 453 8.23 25.45 -15.20
N PRO A 454 7.53 26.19 -16.05
CA PRO A 454 6.14 25.89 -16.39
C PRO A 454 6.04 24.54 -17.09
N GLU A 455 5.21 23.66 -16.55
CA GLU A 455 4.89 22.38 -17.16
C GLU A 455 3.57 22.49 -17.93
N ILE A 456 3.66 22.68 -19.24
CA ILE A 456 2.48 22.83 -20.11
C ILE A 456 2.24 21.52 -20.88
N PHE A 457 1.36 20.67 -20.35
CA PHE A 457 0.99 19.41 -20.98
C PHE A 457 -0.32 19.52 -21.77
N LEU A 458 -0.34 18.91 -22.95
CA LEU A 458 -1.52 18.70 -23.79
C LEU A 458 -1.79 17.20 -23.84
N TYR A 459 -2.99 16.79 -23.44
CA TYR A 459 -3.36 15.39 -23.33
C TYR A 459 -4.45 15.04 -24.33
N PHE A 460 -4.16 14.12 -25.22
CA PHE A 460 -5.08 13.56 -26.19
C PHE A 460 -5.60 12.20 -25.72
N ASP A 461 -6.75 11.76 -26.26
CA ASP A 461 -7.30 10.42 -26.03
C ASP A 461 -6.79 9.37 -27.02
N ASP A 462 -5.98 9.79 -27.98
CA ASP A 462 -5.42 8.97 -29.05
C ASP A 462 -4.01 9.45 -29.44
N ALA A 463 -3.24 8.59 -30.09
CA ALA A 463 -1.92 8.87 -30.61
C ALA A 463 -1.96 9.93 -31.71
N ILE A 464 -0.96 10.82 -31.72
CA ILE A 464 -0.80 11.86 -32.73
C ILE A 464 0.38 11.54 -33.63
N THR A 465 0.15 11.52 -34.94
CA THR A 465 1.09 10.98 -35.94
C THR A 465 1.91 12.03 -36.68
N ASN A 466 1.63 13.32 -36.47
CA ASN A 466 2.35 14.41 -37.13
C ASN A 466 3.42 14.98 -36.21
N GLU A 467 4.68 14.99 -36.63
CA GLU A 467 5.80 15.54 -35.84
C GLU A 467 6.02 17.04 -36.06
N ASN A 468 5.55 17.62 -37.17
CA ASN A 468 5.72 19.05 -37.45
C ASN A 468 4.56 19.90 -36.87
N LEU A 469 4.38 19.82 -35.55
CA LEU A 469 3.28 20.46 -34.83
C LEU A 469 3.59 21.88 -34.38
N LYS A 470 4.82 22.36 -34.53
CA LYS A 470 5.23 23.69 -34.06
C LYS A 470 4.42 24.83 -34.70
N ASN A 471 4.00 24.63 -35.95
CA ASN A 471 3.16 25.61 -36.65
C ASN A 471 1.67 25.52 -36.29
N ALA A 472 1.25 24.47 -35.57
CA ALA A 472 -0.13 24.27 -35.14
C ALA A 472 -0.45 24.99 -33.81
N ILE A 473 0.57 25.38 -33.05
CA ILE A 473 0.39 25.99 -31.72
C ILE A 473 0.92 27.43 -31.73
N LEU A 474 0.02 28.37 -31.40
CA LEU A 474 0.35 29.76 -31.17
C LEU A 474 0.33 30.05 -29.66
N PHE A 475 1.49 30.37 -29.11
CA PHE A 475 1.66 30.71 -27.70
C PHE A 475 2.02 32.19 -27.54
N THR A 476 1.19 32.93 -26.81
CA THR A 476 1.31 34.39 -26.67
C THR A 476 1.07 34.90 -25.25
N ASP A 477 1.56 36.09 -24.96
CA ASP A 477 1.20 36.84 -23.76
C ASP A 477 -0.06 37.71 -23.96
N THR A 478 -0.46 38.46 -22.93
CA THR A 478 -1.61 39.38 -22.98
C THR A 478 -1.49 40.48 -24.05
N LEU A 479 -0.26 40.85 -24.45
CA LEU A 479 0.02 41.85 -25.48
C LEU A 479 0.18 41.22 -26.87
N LYS A 480 -0.09 39.92 -27.01
CA LYS A 480 0.07 39.14 -28.25
C LYS A 480 1.52 39.00 -28.72
N ASN A 481 2.49 39.23 -27.84
CA ASN A 481 3.88 38.86 -28.12
C ASN A 481 3.99 37.33 -28.12
N ARG A 482 4.70 36.78 -29.11
CA ARG A 482 4.94 35.33 -29.21
C ARG A 482 5.94 34.88 -28.15
N ILE A 483 5.67 33.71 -27.58
CA ILE A 483 6.58 33.01 -26.67
C ILE A 483 7.18 31.82 -27.42
N ASP A 484 8.50 31.77 -27.47
CA ASP A 484 9.19 30.64 -28.08
C ASP A 484 9.16 29.44 -27.13
N TYR A 485 8.96 28.26 -27.72
CA TYR A 485 8.89 27.00 -27.00
C TYR A 485 9.52 25.87 -27.81
N ASP A 486 9.84 24.80 -27.09
CA ASP A 486 10.12 23.48 -27.62
C ASP A 486 8.93 22.55 -27.31
N LEU A 487 8.74 21.55 -28.15
CA LEU A 487 7.62 20.62 -28.06
C LEU A 487 8.21 19.20 -28.05
N ASN A 488 7.88 18.43 -27.02
CA ASN A 488 8.35 17.06 -26.85
C ASN A 488 7.15 16.14 -26.60
N PHE A 489 7.19 14.93 -27.14
CA PHE A 489 6.26 13.88 -26.77
C PHE A 489 6.73 13.22 -25.46
N ILE A 490 5.81 13.05 -24.51
CA ILE A 490 6.04 12.24 -23.31
C ILE A 490 5.73 10.78 -23.63
N ASP A 491 4.62 10.56 -24.34
CA ASP A 491 4.26 9.35 -25.08
C ASP A 491 3.56 9.81 -26.38
N ASN A 492 2.96 8.90 -27.17
CA ASN A 492 2.33 9.31 -28.44
C ASN A 492 1.00 10.08 -28.29
N ALA A 493 0.41 10.20 -27.10
CA ALA A 493 -0.83 10.95 -26.85
C ALA A 493 -0.64 12.19 -25.95
N VAL A 494 0.56 12.39 -25.39
CA VAL A 494 0.87 13.48 -24.46
C VAL A 494 2.03 14.32 -24.95
N LEU A 495 1.77 15.62 -25.13
CA LEU A 495 2.77 16.61 -25.53
C LEU A 495 3.13 17.53 -24.37
N LEU A 496 4.43 17.73 -24.15
CA LEU A 496 4.98 18.77 -23.29
C LEU A 496 5.44 19.96 -24.12
N LEU A 497 4.83 21.11 -23.87
CA LEU A 497 5.22 22.40 -24.40
C LEU A 497 6.09 23.13 -23.36
N LYS A 498 7.39 23.26 -23.65
CA LYS A 498 8.36 23.88 -22.75
C LYS A 498 8.80 25.24 -23.27
N PRO A 499 8.49 26.36 -22.59
CA PRO A 499 9.00 27.67 -23.00
C PRO A 499 10.53 27.69 -23.00
N LYS A 500 11.15 28.41 -23.95
CA LYS A 500 12.61 28.54 -24.03
C LYS A 500 13.21 29.45 -22.96
N SER A 501 12.38 30.25 -22.31
CA SER A 501 12.76 31.19 -21.28
C SER A 501 11.70 31.24 -20.18
N ASP A 502 12.13 31.61 -18.98
CA ASP A 502 11.24 31.86 -17.85
C ASP A 502 10.11 32.81 -18.28
N LEU A 503 8.89 32.43 -17.92
CA LEU A 503 7.74 33.30 -18.02
C LEU A 503 7.85 34.41 -16.97
N LYS A 504 7.06 35.47 -17.13
CA LYS A 504 6.99 36.53 -16.13
C LYS A 504 6.09 36.08 -14.99
N PRO A 505 6.42 36.36 -13.72
CA PRO A 505 5.55 36.08 -12.58
C PRO A 505 4.26 36.90 -12.65
N ASP A 506 3.18 36.37 -12.07
CA ASP A 506 1.86 37.03 -12.00
C ASP A 506 1.34 37.55 -13.35
N LYS A 507 1.57 36.77 -14.43
CA LYS A 507 1.22 37.16 -15.79
C LYS A 507 0.33 36.12 -16.45
N SER A 508 -0.67 36.59 -17.19
CA SER A 508 -1.53 35.74 -18.00
C SER A 508 -0.93 35.44 -19.38
N TYR A 509 -1.18 34.24 -19.86
CA TYR A 509 -0.76 33.72 -21.14
C TYR A 509 -1.91 33.03 -21.87
N GLU A 510 -1.82 32.95 -23.20
CA GLU A 510 -2.82 32.32 -24.07
C GLU A 510 -2.15 31.37 -25.05
N ILE A 511 -2.69 30.16 -25.15
CA ILE A 511 -2.30 29.14 -26.13
C ILE A 511 -3.50 28.84 -27.03
N LYS A 512 -3.28 28.93 -28.34
CA LYS A 512 -4.22 28.51 -29.38
C LYS A 512 -3.64 27.32 -30.14
N ILE A 513 -4.46 26.31 -30.38
CA ILE A 513 -4.06 25.04 -30.98
C ILE A 513 -4.99 24.79 -32.18
N ASP A 514 -4.42 24.73 -33.38
CA ASP A 514 -5.10 24.29 -34.60
C ASP A 514 -5.17 22.76 -34.61
N LEU A 515 -6.29 22.19 -34.16
CA LEU A 515 -6.47 20.75 -34.05
C LEU A 515 -6.54 20.06 -35.42
N SER A 516 -6.73 20.79 -36.52
CA SER A 516 -6.76 20.23 -37.88
C SER A 516 -5.40 19.67 -38.33
N LYS A 517 -4.33 20.03 -37.62
CA LYS A 517 -2.95 19.56 -37.84
C LYS A 517 -2.60 18.32 -37.04
N PHE A 518 -3.43 17.95 -36.06
CA PHE A 518 -3.28 16.78 -35.22
C PHE A 518 -4.12 15.66 -35.83
N LYS A 519 -3.45 14.60 -36.27
CA LYS A 519 -4.06 13.44 -36.92
C LYS A 519 -3.69 12.18 -36.15
N ASP A 520 -4.59 11.20 -36.16
CA ASP A 520 -4.30 9.83 -35.73
C ASP A 520 -3.66 9.00 -36.86
N ALA A 521 -3.49 7.70 -36.62
CA ALA A 521 -2.93 6.74 -37.59
C ALA A 521 -3.86 6.44 -38.77
N ALA A 522 -5.18 6.52 -38.58
CA ALA A 522 -6.17 6.42 -39.64
C ALA A 522 -6.27 7.70 -40.49
N GLY A 523 -5.65 8.80 -40.04
CA GLY A 523 -5.67 10.11 -40.68
C GLY A 523 -6.88 10.96 -40.32
N ASN A 524 -7.71 10.55 -39.34
CA ASN A 524 -8.82 11.36 -38.88
C ASN A 524 -8.29 12.59 -38.12
N LYS A 525 -9.07 13.66 -38.17
CA LYS A 525 -8.75 14.95 -37.56
C LYS A 525 -10.01 15.75 -37.30
N VAL A 526 -9.90 16.69 -36.37
CA VAL A 526 -10.96 17.64 -36.07
C VAL A 526 -10.62 19.02 -36.63
N ASP A 527 -11.51 19.59 -37.44
CA ASP A 527 -11.37 20.96 -37.96
C ASP A 527 -11.85 21.97 -36.91
N SER A 528 -11.03 22.19 -35.89
CA SER A 528 -11.35 23.11 -34.79
C SER A 528 -10.09 23.77 -34.24
N VAL A 529 -10.28 24.93 -33.59
CA VAL A 529 -9.22 25.63 -32.88
C VAL A 529 -9.54 25.62 -31.40
N TYR A 530 -8.69 24.97 -30.60
CA TYR A 530 -8.79 25.03 -29.14
C TYR A 530 -8.03 26.24 -28.62
N THR A 531 -8.59 26.95 -27.65
CA THR A 531 -7.93 28.07 -26.98
C THR A 531 -8.10 27.95 -25.48
N PHE A 532 -7.01 28.16 -24.75
CA PHE A 532 -7.03 28.29 -23.30
C PHE A 532 -6.06 29.38 -22.83
N LYS A 533 -6.35 29.88 -21.64
CA LYS A 533 -5.52 30.85 -20.93
C LYS A 533 -5.07 30.23 -19.62
N PHE A 534 -3.91 30.63 -19.13
CA PHE A 534 -3.43 30.31 -17.80
C PHE A 534 -2.65 31.50 -17.26
N ALA A 535 -2.43 31.52 -15.95
CA ALA A 535 -1.59 32.51 -15.30
C ALA A 535 -0.35 31.87 -14.69
N THR A 536 0.70 32.64 -14.51
CA THR A 536 1.83 32.25 -13.68
C THR A 536 1.62 32.72 -12.25
N ILE A 537 2.10 31.94 -11.28
CA ILE A 537 2.17 32.36 -9.88
C ILE A 537 3.20 33.48 -9.68
N ASN A 538 3.11 34.18 -8.54
CA ASN A 538 4.07 35.23 -8.17
C ASN A 538 5.27 34.69 -7.38
N GLY A 539 5.17 33.48 -6.82
CA GLY A 539 6.22 32.79 -6.08
C GLY A 539 6.33 33.13 -4.61
N VAL A 540 5.36 33.86 -4.02
CA VAL A 540 5.36 34.19 -2.58
C VAL A 540 5.01 32.99 -1.69
N GLU A 541 4.45 31.94 -2.27
CA GLU A 541 4.14 30.67 -1.61
C GLU A 541 5.41 29.85 -1.31
N PHE A 542 6.50 30.14 -2.01
CA PHE A 542 7.73 29.37 -1.92
C PHE A 542 8.57 29.72 -0.70
N THR A 543 9.35 28.74 -0.27
CA THR A 543 10.33 28.75 0.82
C THR A 543 11.57 27.98 0.36
N GLY A 544 12.51 27.74 1.26
CA GLY A 544 13.68 26.93 0.98
C GLY A 544 14.43 26.55 2.24
N ILE A 545 15.32 25.58 2.11
CA ILE A 545 16.23 25.17 3.18
C ILE A 545 17.61 24.83 2.61
N SER A 546 18.65 25.33 3.24
CA SER A 546 20.03 25.08 2.84
C SER A 546 20.95 24.87 4.04
N GLY A 547 22.08 24.19 3.80
CA GLY A 547 23.07 23.87 4.81
C GLY A 547 24.19 22.99 4.26
N LYS A 548 24.94 22.34 5.14
CA LYS A 548 26.02 21.40 4.78
C LYS A 548 25.81 20.04 5.42
N ILE A 549 26.17 18.99 4.70
CA ILE A 549 26.24 17.64 5.25
C ILE A 549 27.68 17.36 5.70
N ILE A 550 27.85 17.15 7.00
CA ILE A 550 29.11 16.75 7.61
C ILE A 550 29.15 15.23 7.61
N THR A 551 30.00 14.64 6.78
CA THR A 551 30.08 13.19 6.59
C THR A 551 31.41 12.77 5.97
N THR A 552 31.77 11.51 6.19
CA THR A 552 32.88 10.82 5.48
C THR A 552 32.37 9.97 4.31
N LYS A 553 31.05 9.83 4.16
CA LYS A 553 30.42 9.02 3.10
C LYS A 553 30.48 9.74 1.76
N THR A 554 30.49 8.96 0.68
CA THR A 554 30.51 9.46 -0.70
C THR A 554 29.12 9.37 -1.34
N ASN A 555 28.94 10.11 -2.42
CA ASN A 555 27.68 10.18 -3.19
C ASN A 555 26.42 10.34 -2.32
N VAL A 556 26.45 11.30 -1.39
CA VAL A 556 25.31 11.54 -0.50
C VAL A 556 24.20 12.27 -1.24
N ILE A 557 22.96 11.93 -0.92
CA ILE A 557 21.75 12.60 -1.39
C ILE A 557 20.94 13.04 -0.18
N ALA A 558 20.52 14.30 -0.17
CA ALA A 558 19.56 14.81 0.80
C ALA A 558 18.14 14.65 0.27
N VAL A 559 17.23 14.31 1.18
CA VAL A 559 15.80 14.12 0.89
C VAL A 559 14.99 15.02 1.82
N LEU A 560 14.10 15.80 1.23
CA LEU A 560 13.11 16.59 1.95
C LEU A 560 11.72 16.05 1.60
N GLN A 561 11.02 15.49 2.58
CA GLN A 561 9.80 14.72 2.39
C GLN A 561 8.63 15.34 3.16
N ASP A 562 7.48 15.48 2.52
CA ASP A 562 6.26 16.01 3.16
C ASP A 562 5.75 15.00 4.20
N ILE A 563 5.48 15.47 5.42
CA ILE A 563 5.01 14.58 6.51
C ILE A 563 3.60 14.07 6.26
N LYS A 564 2.79 14.78 5.48
CA LYS A 564 1.40 14.38 5.18
C LYS A 564 1.32 13.37 4.04
N ASP A 565 2.34 13.29 3.20
CA ASP A 565 2.34 12.48 1.98
C ASP A 565 3.76 11.97 1.70
N ASP A 566 4.02 10.73 2.08
CA ASP A 566 5.34 10.10 1.92
C ASP A 566 5.79 9.96 0.46
N GLN A 567 4.87 10.06 -0.51
CA GLN A 567 5.18 10.06 -1.94
C GLN A 567 5.64 11.44 -2.44
N LYS A 568 5.47 12.51 -1.65
CA LYS A 568 5.92 13.85 -1.99
C LYS A 568 7.25 14.15 -1.33
N PHE A 569 8.33 13.92 -2.07
CA PHE A 569 9.67 14.27 -1.65
C PHE A 569 10.45 14.92 -2.80
N VAL A 570 11.47 15.66 -2.42
CA VAL A 570 12.46 16.24 -3.33
C VAL A 570 13.83 15.76 -2.87
N THR A 571 14.69 15.43 -3.83
CA THR A 571 16.07 15.00 -3.58
C THR A 571 17.04 16.04 -4.11
N VAL A 572 18.11 16.30 -3.38
CA VAL A 572 19.21 17.17 -3.81
C VAL A 572 20.53 16.47 -3.56
N LYS A 573 21.37 16.42 -4.61
CA LYS A 573 22.76 16.02 -4.49
C LYS A 573 23.59 17.23 -4.05
N PRO A 574 24.30 17.18 -2.91
CA PRO A 574 25.17 18.26 -2.46
C PRO A 574 26.29 18.55 -3.46
N ASP A 575 26.82 19.77 -3.40
CA ASP A 575 27.99 20.16 -4.17
C ASP A 575 29.30 19.52 -3.64
N LYS A 576 30.43 19.86 -4.25
CA LYS A 576 31.76 19.34 -3.86
C LYS A 576 32.19 19.72 -2.43
N THR A 577 31.51 20.68 -1.81
CA THR A 577 31.74 21.13 -0.43
C THR A 577 30.70 20.56 0.55
N MET A 578 29.89 19.62 0.09
CA MET A 578 28.74 19.04 0.77
C MET A 578 27.64 20.05 1.12
N ALA A 579 27.61 21.20 0.45
CA ALA A 579 26.53 22.16 0.58
C ALA A 579 25.33 21.72 -0.26
N TYR A 580 24.12 21.84 0.30
CA TYR A 580 22.88 21.54 -0.39
C TYR A 580 21.91 22.73 -0.28
N SER A 581 21.00 22.84 -1.25
CA SER A 581 19.91 23.81 -1.21
C SER A 581 18.65 23.20 -1.82
N PHE A 582 17.56 23.20 -1.04
CA PHE A 582 16.21 23.00 -1.52
C PHE A 582 15.59 24.37 -1.75
N ASP A 583 15.61 24.81 -2.99
CA ASP A 583 15.06 26.10 -3.38
C ASP A 583 13.63 25.95 -3.88
N ARG A 584 12.82 26.98 -3.67
CA ARG A 584 11.43 27.06 -4.17
C ARG A 584 10.56 25.88 -3.72
N MET A 585 10.72 25.47 -2.48
CA MET A 585 9.84 24.48 -1.85
C MET A 585 8.49 25.11 -1.52
N MET A 586 7.42 24.33 -1.56
CA MET A 586 6.14 24.79 -1.01
C MET A 586 6.23 24.91 0.51
N ALA A 587 5.45 25.82 1.10
CA ALA A 587 5.36 25.88 2.55
C ALA A 587 4.64 24.65 3.11
N GLY A 588 5.16 24.08 4.19
CA GLY A 588 4.72 22.79 4.68
C GLY A 588 5.47 22.34 5.93
N THR A 589 5.19 21.12 6.36
CA THR A 589 5.96 20.45 7.42
C THR A 589 6.61 19.23 6.80
N TYR A 590 7.93 19.15 6.95
CA TYR A 590 8.78 18.19 6.25
C TYR A 590 9.60 17.38 7.24
N SER A 591 9.85 16.12 6.91
CA SER A 591 10.96 15.35 7.45
C SER A 591 12.17 15.52 6.53
N MET A 592 13.36 15.43 7.11
CA MET A 592 14.61 15.49 6.36
C MET A 592 15.47 14.29 6.70
N TRP A 593 16.04 13.69 5.66
CA TRP A 593 16.96 12.58 5.81
C TRP A 593 17.97 12.58 4.66
N VAL A 594 19.03 11.80 4.83
CA VAL A 594 20.12 11.70 3.86
C VAL A 594 20.46 10.24 3.65
N PHE A 595 20.96 9.88 2.47
CA PHE A 595 21.47 8.54 2.20
C PHE A 595 22.73 8.57 1.34
N SER A 596 23.54 7.51 1.42
CA SER A 596 24.71 7.31 0.57
C SER A 596 24.31 6.44 -0.62
N ASP A 597 24.23 7.07 -1.80
CA ASP A 597 23.84 6.45 -3.06
C ASP A 597 25.04 5.66 -3.63
N THR A 598 25.24 4.45 -3.12
CA THR A 598 26.39 3.61 -3.47
C THR A 598 26.31 3.07 -4.89
N ASP A 599 25.09 2.89 -5.43
CA ASP A 599 24.88 2.39 -6.79
C ASP A 599 24.71 3.50 -7.85
N SER A 600 24.76 4.77 -7.43
CA SER A 600 24.64 5.95 -8.30
C SER A 600 23.30 6.01 -9.06
N SER A 601 22.26 5.38 -8.53
CA SER A 601 20.92 5.39 -9.11
C SER A 601 20.19 6.71 -8.90
N GLY A 602 20.61 7.51 -7.92
CA GLY A 602 19.89 8.71 -7.49
C GLY A 602 18.68 8.42 -6.59
N THR A 603 18.42 7.15 -6.28
CA THR A 603 17.29 6.68 -5.47
C THR A 603 17.78 5.80 -4.34
N PHE A 604 17.13 5.89 -3.17
CA PHE A 604 17.54 5.08 -2.02
C PHE A 604 17.26 3.60 -2.26
N ASN A 605 18.31 2.78 -2.24
CA ASN A 605 18.18 1.34 -2.35
C ASN A 605 17.86 0.69 -1.00
N LYS A 606 16.69 0.06 -0.87
CA LYS A 606 16.28 -0.62 0.38
C LYS A 606 16.88 -2.02 0.55
N GLY A 607 17.72 -2.48 -0.36
CA GLY A 607 18.27 -3.83 -0.37
C GLY A 607 17.30 -4.86 -0.94
N TYR A 608 17.70 -6.14 -0.94
CA TYR A 608 16.85 -7.24 -1.41
C TYR A 608 17.25 -8.55 -0.70
N PRO A 609 16.32 -9.42 -0.29
CA PRO A 609 16.65 -10.62 0.48
C PRO A 609 17.26 -11.76 -0.34
N ASP A 610 16.84 -11.97 -1.60
CA ASP A 610 17.35 -13.07 -2.45
C ASP A 610 17.29 -12.76 -3.96
N PRO A 611 18.42 -12.55 -4.65
CA PRO A 611 19.77 -12.58 -4.12
C PRO A 611 20.00 -11.47 -3.10
N PHE A 612 20.74 -11.79 -2.04
CA PHE A 612 20.97 -10.86 -0.94
C PHE A 612 21.70 -9.60 -1.42
N LYS A 613 21.12 -8.43 -1.12
CA LYS A 613 21.70 -7.10 -1.33
C LYS A 613 21.47 -6.27 -0.07
N TYR A 614 22.53 -5.65 0.44
CA TYR A 614 22.43 -4.68 1.54
C TYR A 614 21.56 -3.49 1.10
N SER A 615 20.89 -2.86 2.07
CA SER A 615 20.37 -1.52 1.86
C SER A 615 21.50 -0.52 1.74
N GLU A 616 21.19 0.64 1.19
CA GLU A 616 22.04 1.80 1.35
C GLU A 616 21.97 2.31 2.78
N ASP A 617 22.99 3.09 3.12
CA ASP A 617 23.10 3.71 4.42
C ASP A 617 22.36 5.04 4.43
N PHE A 618 21.62 5.32 5.50
CA PHE A 618 20.77 6.50 5.61
C PHE A 618 20.70 7.04 7.04
N TYR A 619 20.29 8.29 7.17
CA TYR A 619 20.12 8.96 8.45
C TYR A 619 18.93 9.92 8.42
N PHE A 620 18.03 9.80 9.39
CA PHE A 620 16.94 10.75 9.60
C PHE A 620 17.34 11.86 10.57
N VAL A 621 17.02 13.08 10.19
CA VAL A 621 17.06 14.21 11.13
C VAL A 621 15.90 14.03 12.13
N PRO A 622 16.17 14.00 13.45
CA PRO A 622 15.14 13.71 14.45
C PRO A 622 13.97 14.71 14.47
N ASP A 623 14.24 15.98 14.14
CA ASP A 623 13.26 17.05 14.21
C ASP A 623 12.50 17.26 12.89
N THR A 624 11.19 17.48 13.01
CA THR A 624 10.36 17.92 11.87
C THR A 624 10.60 19.39 11.54
N LEU A 625 10.65 19.71 10.25
CA LEU A 625 10.93 21.04 9.73
C LEU A 625 9.66 21.75 9.28
N LYS A 626 9.33 22.86 9.94
CA LYS A 626 8.19 23.71 9.55
C LYS A 626 8.65 24.87 8.67
N LEU A 627 8.54 24.71 7.36
CA LEU A 627 8.92 25.73 6.38
C LEU A 627 7.74 26.67 6.10
N ARG A 628 7.96 27.98 6.23
CA ARG A 628 6.92 29.01 6.08
C ARG A 628 7.10 29.76 4.76
N PRO A 629 6.01 30.20 4.10
CA PRO A 629 6.13 30.96 2.86
C PRO A 629 7.01 32.20 3.07
N ARG A 630 7.91 32.47 2.10
CA ARG A 630 8.88 33.58 2.11
C ARG A 630 9.97 33.53 3.18
N TRP A 631 10.04 32.45 3.97
CA TRP A 631 11.10 32.27 4.96
C TRP A 631 12.05 31.18 4.48
N ILE A 632 13.32 31.50 4.24
CA ILE A 632 14.34 30.52 3.88
C ILE A 632 15.11 30.15 5.16
N VAL A 633 15.25 28.86 5.41
CA VAL A 633 16.08 28.34 6.50
C VAL A 633 17.49 28.15 5.95
N THR A 634 18.49 28.79 6.54
CA THR A 634 19.89 28.63 6.15
C THR A 634 20.68 27.97 7.28
N ASP A 635 21.88 27.50 6.97
CA ASP A 635 22.83 26.94 7.94
C ASP A 635 22.28 25.72 8.71
N PHE A 636 21.35 24.99 8.09
CA PHE A 636 20.82 23.75 8.63
C PHE A 636 21.81 22.62 8.36
N ASN A 637 22.81 22.43 9.22
CA ASN A 637 23.84 21.42 9.01
C ASN A 637 23.39 20.04 9.51
N ILE A 638 23.69 19.00 8.74
CA ILE A 638 23.37 17.61 9.06
C ILE A 638 24.67 16.87 9.36
N VAL A 639 24.71 16.14 10.47
CA VAL A 639 25.81 15.23 10.78
C VAL A 639 25.39 13.83 10.35
N PHE A 640 26.00 13.31 9.29
CA PHE A 640 25.78 11.95 8.80
C PHE A 640 27.05 11.13 9.01
N GLU A 641 27.30 10.81 10.28
CA GLU A 641 28.42 9.99 10.71
C GLU A 641 27.96 8.54 10.93
N LYS A 642 28.88 7.69 11.39
CA LYS A 642 28.79 6.22 11.35
C LYS A 642 27.48 5.65 11.87
#